data_AF-A0A537TPE6-F1
#
_entry.id   AF-A0A537TPE6-F1
#
_cell.length_a   1.000
_cell.length_b   1.000
_cell.length_c   1.000
_cell.angle_alpha   90.00
_cell.angle_beta   90.00
_cell.angle_gamma   90.00
#
_symmetry.space_group_name_H-M   'P 1'
#
loop_
_entity.id
_entity.type
_entity.pdbx_description
1 polymer ?
#
loop_
_entity_poly.entity_id
_entity_poly.type
_entity_poly.pdbx_seq_one_letter_code
_entity_poly.pdbx_strand_id
1 'polypeptide(L)'
;MVRRFAPLLTLAVMLWGLVPAAWATGPLGPEIRFFSRSGQDPVDDLAYFRGHLGILRPTFTDNRLYAAYRIMLGGRFSEAQARQLLARCCGAPETPFDAMTSWTDLRKRVAGVPPAQETTAFRRRPEDMQSFDVSCFPNAYRNSAATLRARIAEHGANSPLVRDWVIGQDAVLLNCSTDSALPDELPNAPPWLKADRTYQIAAAYFYRLDYARAGQLFAEIGCDASSPWQKTARYLVARCAVHAAIEQKTPKLIADAQQAIDAVATDPELVDFYRADAPKLASLLAFATRPQERARELERSLLAPDLPPTLPVELRDFLLLERTGTRTTDLGAWIYDIDVLTTSGREQDLAAAKADALGRWRERRSLPWLVAALMHLPPGDDDVAAAIAASRAIEAGSPAYYTLAWHRLRLLIGENKQEEARAELDQILDGRPLPEGVENLMRYHRMKLARDLDEFVRFALRRGEFVMYLPDPRTKLDATAPPLKSTTRFPYDFGAMLKWRTELFQPNPRYFDEDAASVMSAFMPLPLMARVAQSDRLPPHMQRDVALAVWTRAVLLEDAEIANSVAPIVARHFPQYGGGWRAYQSAPTPQQKKIEAALLLLRLPGASPWPDSGLGYPYTGDRIGLVATRWWEHADSDNQAAVGARDDVPLCSDCALPLQLAAPEFITHQDRDCARDEVSRLRQLPGAPAYLGAIILAWANAQPHDPRVPEAL
;
A
#
# COMPACT_ATOMS: atom_id res chain seq x y z
N MET A 1 -14.83 53.49 35.19
CA MET A 1 -15.01 52.15 35.80
C MET A 1 -15.45 51.21 34.68
N VAL A 2 -14.61 50.52 33.91
CA VAL A 2 -13.46 49.62 34.16
C VAL A 2 -13.84 48.33 34.91
N ARG A 3 -13.94 47.24 34.12
CA ARG A 3 -13.56 45.82 34.32
C ARG A 3 -14.36 44.94 35.30
N ARG A 4 -15.00 43.86 34.79
CA ARG A 4 -14.57 42.41 34.68
C ARG A 4 -15.19 41.59 35.84
N PHE A 5 -15.76 40.40 35.66
CA PHE A 5 -15.17 39.17 35.11
C PHE A 5 -16.24 38.13 34.71
N ALA A 6 -15.99 37.45 33.58
CA ALA A 6 -16.47 36.10 33.24
C ALA A 6 -15.78 35.05 34.16
N PRO A 7 -16.32 33.82 34.35
CA PRO A 7 -16.19 32.78 33.31
C PRO A 7 -17.32 31.73 33.30
N LEU A 8 -17.98 31.51 32.16
CA LEU A 8 -18.71 30.25 31.90
C LEU A 8 -18.75 29.86 30.41
N LEU A 9 -17.96 30.53 29.56
CA LEU A 9 -18.00 30.37 28.10
C LEU A 9 -16.66 29.96 27.47
N THR A 10 -15.78 29.34 28.26
CA THR A 10 -14.42 28.94 27.83
C THR A 10 -14.10 27.46 27.99
N LEU A 11 -15.10 26.57 28.09
CA LEU A 11 -14.85 25.11 28.17
C LEU A 11 -15.60 24.26 27.13
N ALA A 12 -16.35 24.86 26.20
CA ALA A 12 -17.03 24.14 25.12
C ALA A 12 -16.45 24.41 23.72
N VAL A 13 -15.51 25.35 23.58
CA VAL A 13 -14.91 25.75 22.28
C VAL A 13 -13.47 25.22 22.10
N MET A 14 -12.87 24.61 23.12
CA MET A 14 -11.49 24.07 23.04
C MET A 14 -11.39 22.55 22.85
N LEU A 15 -12.51 21.83 22.67
CA LEU A 15 -12.51 20.38 22.41
C LEU A 15 -12.91 19.99 20.97
N TRP A 16 -13.16 20.97 20.10
CA TRP A 16 -13.54 20.76 18.69
C TRP A 16 -12.52 21.33 17.68
N GLY A 17 -11.30 21.66 18.14
CA GLY A 17 -10.26 22.32 17.33
C GLY A 17 -9.01 21.47 17.00
N LEU A 18 -8.96 20.18 17.37
CA LEU A 18 -7.77 19.34 17.20
C LEU A 18 -8.06 17.93 16.65
N VAL A 19 -9.21 17.73 16.03
CA VAL A 19 -9.38 16.59 15.12
C VAL A 19 -9.26 17.20 13.72
N PRO A 20 -8.16 16.99 12.96
CA PRO A 20 -8.20 17.28 11.53
C PRO A 20 -9.45 16.57 11.02
N ALA A 21 -10.29 17.27 10.24
CA ALA A 21 -11.47 16.66 9.64
C ALA A 21 -11.00 15.31 9.10
N ALA A 22 -11.45 14.22 9.72
CA ALA A 22 -11.15 12.90 9.24
C ALA A 22 -11.90 12.86 7.91
N TRP A 23 -11.17 13.13 6.82
CA TRP A 23 -11.62 12.84 5.48
C TRP A 23 -11.96 11.37 5.54
N ALA A 24 -13.25 11.06 5.57
CA ALA A 24 -13.72 9.71 5.41
C ALA A 24 -13.33 9.32 3.98
N THR A 25 -12.12 8.76 3.83
CA THR A 25 -11.63 8.11 2.62
C THR A 25 -12.41 6.79 2.48
N GLY A 26 -13.69 6.89 2.15
CA GLY A 26 -14.46 5.80 1.55
C GLY A 26 -14.06 5.65 0.07
N PRO A 27 -14.26 4.47 -0.54
CA PRO A 27 -13.62 4.12 -1.80
C PRO A 27 -14.01 5.12 -2.91
N LEU A 28 -12.99 5.80 -3.44
CA LEU A 28 -13.04 6.48 -4.74
C LEU A 28 -13.48 5.44 -5.78
N GLY A 29 -14.31 5.82 -6.74
CA GLY A 29 -14.76 4.91 -7.81
C GLY A 29 -13.63 4.25 -8.61
N PRO A 30 -13.94 3.43 -9.62
CA PRO A 30 -12.92 2.75 -10.44
C PRO A 30 -11.87 3.75 -10.96
N GLU A 31 -10.59 3.39 -10.83
CA GLU A 31 -9.44 4.25 -11.15
C GLU A 31 -8.49 3.51 -12.09
N ILE A 32 -7.97 4.20 -13.11
CA ILE A 32 -6.88 3.64 -13.95
C ILE A 32 -5.56 3.79 -13.23
N ARG A 33 -4.79 2.71 -13.19
CA ARG A 33 -3.38 2.75 -12.84
C ARG A 33 -2.52 2.47 -14.06
N PHE A 34 -1.42 3.21 -14.14
CA PHE A 34 -0.48 3.15 -15.25
C PHE A 34 0.77 2.31 -14.93
N PHE A 35 0.91 1.89 -13.68
CA PHE A 35 1.95 0.98 -13.19
C PHE A 35 1.60 0.51 -11.77
N SER A 36 2.19 -0.60 -11.33
CA SER A 36 2.04 -1.09 -9.96
C SER A 36 2.91 -0.36 -8.95
N ARG A 37 2.32 0.23 -7.90
CA ARG A 37 3.07 0.89 -6.81
C ARG A 37 3.86 -0.09 -5.94
N SER A 38 3.28 -1.25 -5.65
CA SER A 38 3.89 -2.29 -4.81
C SER A 38 4.78 -3.26 -5.60
N GLY A 39 4.82 -3.13 -6.93
CA GLY A 39 5.47 -4.05 -7.85
C GLY A 39 4.66 -5.33 -8.12
N GLN A 40 3.46 -5.47 -7.53
CA GLN A 40 2.52 -6.57 -7.80
C GLN A 40 1.76 -6.32 -9.12
N ASP A 41 1.71 -7.31 -10.00
CA ASP A 41 1.16 -7.19 -11.35
C ASP A 41 -0.12 -8.04 -11.45
N PRO A 42 -1.27 -7.46 -11.84
CA PRO A 42 -2.55 -8.17 -11.94
C PRO A 42 -2.59 -9.26 -13.04
N VAL A 43 -1.70 -9.19 -14.03
CA VAL A 43 -1.61 -10.11 -15.16
C VAL A 43 -0.75 -11.32 -14.81
N ASP A 44 0.45 -11.09 -14.27
CA ASP A 44 1.44 -12.13 -13.99
C ASP A 44 2.39 -11.76 -12.84
N ASP A 45 1.90 -11.97 -11.61
CA ASP A 45 2.66 -11.73 -10.38
C ASP A 45 4.01 -12.48 -10.32
N LEU A 46 4.18 -13.56 -11.08
CA LEU A 46 5.40 -14.39 -11.13
C LEU A 46 6.44 -13.89 -12.15
N ALA A 47 6.07 -13.02 -13.09
CA ALA A 47 7.00 -12.50 -14.09
C ALA A 47 8.22 -11.82 -13.45
N TYR A 48 7.97 -11.07 -12.37
CA TYR A 48 8.99 -10.40 -11.57
C TYR A 48 10.03 -11.37 -11.00
N PHE A 49 9.59 -12.48 -10.39
CA PHE A 49 10.49 -13.50 -9.81
C PHE A 49 11.25 -14.31 -10.87
N ARG A 50 10.84 -14.23 -12.15
CA ARG A 50 11.54 -14.80 -13.30
C ARG A 50 12.61 -13.88 -13.89
N GLY A 51 12.85 -12.71 -13.29
CA GLY A 51 13.87 -11.75 -13.72
C GLY A 51 13.34 -10.55 -14.50
N HIS A 52 12.03 -10.46 -14.74
CA HIS A 52 11.41 -9.30 -15.39
C HIS A 52 11.12 -8.22 -14.33
N LEU A 53 12.16 -7.60 -13.78
CA LEU A 53 12.03 -6.65 -12.67
C LEU A 53 11.35 -5.33 -13.06
N GLY A 54 11.36 -4.98 -14.35
CA GLY A 54 10.88 -3.68 -14.82
C GLY A 54 11.70 -2.52 -14.26
N ILE A 55 11.02 -1.46 -13.80
CA ILE A 55 11.63 -0.34 -13.07
C ILE A 55 11.40 -0.55 -11.57
N LEU A 56 12.48 -0.90 -10.87
CA LEU A 56 12.49 -1.04 -9.42
C LEU A 56 12.20 0.30 -8.75
N ARG A 57 11.38 0.27 -7.70
CA ARG A 57 10.98 1.45 -6.93
C ARG A 57 11.11 1.20 -5.42
N PRO A 58 11.43 2.24 -4.62
CA PRO A 58 11.45 2.21 -3.17
C PRO A 58 10.16 1.75 -2.51
N THR A 59 9.02 2.00 -3.15
CA THR A 59 7.70 1.58 -2.66
C THR A 59 7.43 0.08 -2.79
N PHE A 60 8.36 -0.70 -3.37
CA PHE A 60 8.19 -2.13 -3.49
C PHE A 60 8.28 -2.80 -2.13
N THR A 61 7.48 -3.85 -1.95
CA THR A 61 7.47 -4.63 -0.71
C THR A 61 8.82 -5.32 -0.48
N ASP A 62 9.20 -5.54 0.78
CA ASP A 62 10.53 -6.09 1.13
C ASP A 62 10.86 -7.40 0.41
N ASN A 63 9.86 -8.28 0.21
CA ASN A 63 10.04 -9.53 -0.53
C ASN A 63 10.39 -9.31 -2.01
N ARG A 64 9.89 -8.23 -2.63
CA ARG A 64 10.23 -7.84 -4.00
C ARG A 64 11.58 -7.15 -4.06
N LEU A 65 11.93 -6.33 -3.07
CA LEU A 65 13.29 -5.77 -2.94
C LEU A 65 14.31 -6.91 -2.79
N TYR A 66 14.10 -7.84 -1.87
CA TYR A 66 14.93 -9.04 -1.70
C TYR A 66 15.06 -9.83 -3.01
N ALA A 67 13.95 -10.11 -3.70
CA ALA A 67 13.99 -10.85 -4.96
C ALA A 67 14.78 -10.11 -6.04
N ALA A 68 14.64 -8.78 -6.16
CA ALA A 68 15.44 -7.98 -7.08
C ALA A 68 16.94 -8.04 -6.75
N TYR A 69 17.31 -7.89 -5.48
CA TYR A 69 18.71 -7.98 -5.04
C TYR A 69 19.32 -9.31 -5.45
N ARG A 70 18.65 -10.43 -5.13
CA ARG A 70 19.11 -11.77 -5.48
C ARG A 70 19.21 -11.99 -6.99
N ILE A 71 18.21 -11.55 -7.75
CA ILE A 71 18.18 -11.67 -9.22
C ILE A 71 19.33 -10.88 -9.86
N MET A 72 19.61 -9.67 -9.38
CA MET A 72 20.74 -8.85 -9.85
C MET A 72 22.11 -9.45 -9.54
N LEU A 73 22.20 -10.34 -8.53
CA LEU A 73 23.39 -11.14 -8.25
C LEU A 73 23.44 -12.46 -9.06
N GLY A 74 22.47 -12.69 -9.96
CA GLY A 74 22.39 -13.89 -10.80
C GLY A 74 21.62 -15.06 -10.17
N GLY A 75 21.05 -14.88 -8.98
CA GLY A 75 20.19 -15.86 -8.34
C GLY A 75 18.85 -16.04 -9.06
N ARG A 76 18.20 -17.18 -8.82
CA ARG A 76 16.91 -17.53 -9.43
C ARG A 76 15.94 -18.05 -8.38
N PHE A 77 14.65 -18.03 -8.73
CA PHE A 77 13.57 -18.63 -7.96
C PHE A 77 12.85 -19.69 -8.78
N SER A 78 12.51 -20.82 -8.16
CA SER A 78 11.49 -21.71 -8.70
C SER A 78 10.11 -21.08 -8.54
N GLU A 79 9.14 -21.55 -9.32
CA GLU A 79 7.75 -21.10 -9.22
C GLU A 79 7.17 -21.33 -7.80
N ALA A 80 7.53 -22.44 -7.17
CA ALA A 80 7.12 -22.75 -5.80
C ALA A 80 7.68 -21.73 -4.79
N GLN A 81 8.96 -21.37 -4.92
CA GLN A 81 9.60 -20.36 -4.07
C GLN A 81 9.01 -18.97 -4.29
N ALA A 82 8.77 -18.58 -5.54
CA ALA A 82 8.10 -17.32 -5.86
C ALA A 82 6.69 -17.25 -5.23
N ARG A 83 5.90 -18.33 -5.33
CA ARG A 83 4.59 -18.41 -4.67
C ARG A 83 4.69 -18.35 -3.14
N GLN A 84 5.70 -18.96 -2.54
CA GLN A 84 5.94 -18.88 -1.10
C GLN A 84 6.24 -17.43 -0.65
N LEU A 85 7.02 -16.68 -1.43
CA LEU A 85 7.32 -15.27 -1.15
C LEU A 85 6.12 -14.34 -1.38
N LEU A 86 5.22 -14.67 -2.30
CA LEU A 86 3.96 -13.96 -2.56
C LEU A 86 2.87 -14.29 -1.53
N ALA A 87 2.93 -15.48 -0.93
CA ALA A 87 2.11 -15.81 0.21
C ALA A 87 2.52 -14.94 1.41
N ARG A 88 1.55 -14.57 2.28
CA ARG A 88 1.93 -14.04 3.60
C ARG A 88 2.75 -15.13 4.28
N CYS A 89 3.94 -14.79 4.79
CA CYS A 89 4.61 -15.75 5.64
C CYS A 89 3.64 -16.19 6.73
N CYS A 90 3.74 -17.47 7.07
CA CYS A 90 3.34 -17.95 8.38
C CYS A 90 1.81 -18.04 8.59
N GLY A 91 1.02 -17.98 7.50
CA GLY A 91 -0.44 -18.03 7.53
C GLY A 91 -1.08 -16.70 7.94
N ALA A 92 -2.37 -16.50 7.65
CA ALA A 92 -3.13 -15.49 8.40
C ALA A 92 -3.17 -16.00 9.85
N PRO A 93 -2.71 -15.24 10.86
CA PRO A 93 -2.98 -15.64 12.22
C PRO A 93 -4.50 -15.73 12.34
N GLU A 94 -5.02 -16.92 12.67
CA GLU A 94 -6.35 -17.01 13.29
C GLU A 94 -6.36 -15.93 14.37
N THR A 95 -7.37 -15.08 14.34
CA THR A 95 -7.38 -13.97 15.28
C THR A 95 -7.40 -14.60 16.69
N PRO A 96 -6.63 -14.07 17.66
CA PRO A 96 -6.70 -14.55 19.04
C PRO A 96 -8.16 -14.64 19.56
N PHE A 97 -9.03 -13.80 18.99
CA PHE A 97 -10.45 -13.76 19.26
C PHE A 97 -11.19 -15.07 18.90
N ASP A 98 -10.91 -15.69 17.75
CA ASP A 98 -11.62 -16.90 17.31
C ASP A 98 -11.30 -18.09 18.24
N ALA A 99 -10.02 -18.27 18.57
CA ALA A 99 -9.57 -19.33 19.48
C ALA A 99 -10.07 -19.11 20.92
N MET A 100 -10.08 -17.86 21.40
CA MET A 100 -10.61 -17.49 22.71
C MET A 100 -12.13 -17.68 22.79
N THR A 101 -12.85 -17.36 21.72
CA THR A 101 -14.30 -17.60 21.60
C THR A 101 -14.59 -19.10 21.65
N SER A 102 -13.83 -19.90 20.90
CA SER A 102 -13.95 -21.36 20.91
C SER A 102 -13.74 -21.97 22.30
N TRP A 103 -12.73 -21.49 23.03
CA TRP A 103 -12.52 -21.88 24.44
C TRP A 103 -13.70 -21.49 25.32
N THR A 104 -14.16 -20.24 25.20
CA THR A 104 -15.25 -19.68 26.00
C THR A 104 -16.59 -20.39 25.76
N ASP A 105 -16.84 -20.87 24.55
CA ASP A 105 -18.05 -21.64 24.24
C ASP A 105 -17.95 -23.09 24.71
N LEU A 106 -16.76 -23.70 24.67
CA LEU A 106 -16.57 -25.06 25.14
C LEU A 106 -16.74 -25.18 26.66
N ARG A 107 -16.20 -24.24 27.45
CA ARG A 107 -16.32 -24.24 28.92
C ARG A 107 -17.77 -24.17 29.40
N LYS A 108 -18.67 -23.50 28.66
CA LYS A 108 -20.10 -23.38 29.01
C LYS A 108 -20.81 -24.73 29.04
N ARG A 109 -20.23 -25.76 28.42
CA ARG A 109 -20.79 -27.12 28.44
C ARG A 109 -20.57 -27.83 29.77
N VAL A 110 -19.63 -27.38 30.60
CA VAL A 110 -19.32 -27.99 31.89
C VAL A 110 -20.18 -27.37 32.99
N ALA A 111 -20.89 -28.22 33.74
CA ALA A 111 -21.84 -27.75 34.75
C ALA A 111 -21.14 -27.04 35.92
N GLY A 112 -21.68 -25.88 36.31
CA GLY A 112 -21.22 -25.13 37.49
C GLY A 112 -19.89 -24.38 37.33
N VAL A 113 -19.35 -24.27 36.11
CA VAL A 113 -18.20 -23.42 35.82
C VAL A 113 -18.62 -21.94 35.87
N PRO A 114 -17.90 -21.05 36.58
CA PRO A 114 -18.22 -19.62 36.61
C PRO A 114 -18.05 -18.97 35.22
N PRO A 115 -18.59 -17.76 34.98
CA PRO A 115 -18.30 -17.01 33.76
C PRO A 115 -16.79 -16.78 33.57
N ALA A 116 -16.34 -16.79 32.32
CA ALA A 116 -14.96 -16.43 32.00
C ALA A 116 -14.71 -14.97 32.36
N GLN A 117 -13.58 -14.69 33.00
CA GLN A 117 -13.08 -13.33 33.10
C GLN A 117 -12.49 -12.90 31.75
N GLU A 118 -12.84 -11.71 31.30
CA GLU A 118 -12.30 -11.16 30.05
C GLU A 118 -10.87 -10.67 30.27
N THR A 119 -9.94 -11.18 29.47
CA THR A 119 -8.56 -10.70 29.41
C THR A 119 -8.37 -9.89 28.15
N THR A 120 -7.74 -8.72 28.27
CA THR A 120 -7.20 -8.04 27.08
C THR A 120 -6.05 -8.88 26.51
N ALA A 121 -5.99 -8.97 25.18
CA ALA A 121 -4.95 -9.73 24.50
C ALA A 121 -3.61 -9.00 24.62
N PHE A 122 -2.59 -9.79 24.96
CA PHE A 122 -1.16 -9.46 25.06
C PHE A 122 -0.68 -8.80 26.36
N ARG A 123 0.36 -9.39 26.97
CA ARG A 123 1.13 -8.81 28.06
C ARG A 123 1.95 -7.64 27.53
N ARG A 124 1.93 -6.50 28.24
CA ARG A 124 2.81 -5.37 27.91
C ARG A 124 4.24 -5.68 28.30
N ARG A 125 5.14 -5.64 27.32
CA ARG A 125 6.59 -5.85 27.47
C ARG A 125 7.35 -4.57 27.06
N PRO A 126 8.57 -4.36 27.57
CA PRO A 126 9.50 -3.38 26.99
C PRO A 126 9.66 -3.57 25.48
N GLU A 127 9.95 -2.50 24.74
CA GLU A 127 10.00 -2.48 23.27
C GLU A 127 10.93 -3.54 22.69
N ASP A 128 12.12 -3.70 23.27
CA ASP A 128 13.12 -4.70 22.90
C ASP A 128 12.68 -6.16 23.15
N MET A 129 11.58 -6.35 23.89
CA MET A 129 11.04 -7.66 24.26
C MET A 129 9.66 -7.96 23.67
N GLN A 130 9.05 -7.02 22.93
CA GLN A 130 7.73 -7.22 22.32
C GLN A 130 7.71 -8.39 21.33
N SER A 131 8.80 -8.58 20.57
CA SER A 131 8.93 -9.67 19.59
C SER A 131 9.14 -11.05 20.23
N PHE A 132 9.40 -11.11 21.54
CA PHE A 132 9.63 -12.36 22.30
C PHE A 132 8.54 -12.64 23.31
N ASP A 133 7.42 -11.92 23.25
CA ASP A 133 6.34 -12.05 24.20
C ASP A 133 5.76 -13.47 24.19
N VAL A 134 5.43 -13.98 25.38
CA VAL A 134 4.92 -15.33 25.63
C VAL A 134 3.45 -15.36 25.97
N SER A 135 2.68 -14.35 25.54
CA SER A 135 1.23 -14.34 25.69
C SER A 135 0.57 -15.60 25.14
N CYS A 136 -0.66 -15.88 25.59
CA CYS A 136 -1.44 -17.00 25.11
C CYS A 136 -1.88 -16.79 23.67
N PHE A 137 -1.05 -17.25 22.74
CA PHE A 137 -1.39 -17.35 21.33
C PHE A 137 -2.46 -18.43 21.08
N PRO A 138 -3.14 -18.45 19.92
CA PRO A 138 -4.21 -19.40 19.61
C PRO A 138 -3.92 -20.88 19.95
N ASN A 139 -2.66 -21.32 19.87
CA ASN A 139 -2.25 -22.68 20.26
C ASN A 139 -2.54 -23.01 21.73
N ALA A 140 -2.40 -22.06 22.66
CA ALA A 140 -2.66 -22.28 24.09
C ALA A 140 -4.15 -22.59 24.33
N TYR A 141 -5.03 -21.82 23.70
CA TYR A 141 -6.48 -22.05 23.74
C TYR A 141 -6.88 -23.35 23.05
N ARG A 142 -6.27 -23.68 21.91
CA ARG A 142 -6.50 -24.96 21.21
C ARG A 142 -6.13 -26.16 22.07
N ASN A 143 -4.95 -26.14 22.70
CA ASN A 143 -4.51 -27.21 23.59
C ASN A 143 -5.43 -27.35 24.81
N SER A 144 -5.82 -26.23 25.42
CA SER A 144 -6.79 -26.20 26.53
C SER A 144 -8.13 -26.81 26.10
N ALA A 145 -8.65 -26.43 24.94
CA ALA A 145 -9.91 -26.94 24.41
C ALA A 145 -9.84 -28.43 24.06
N ALA A 146 -8.73 -28.90 23.45
CA ALA A 146 -8.52 -30.31 23.16
C ALA A 146 -8.49 -31.16 24.44
N THR A 147 -7.76 -30.69 25.46
CA THR A 147 -7.69 -31.36 26.76
C THR A 147 -9.04 -31.39 27.45
N LEU A 148 -9.80 -30.29 27.43
CA LEU A 148 -11.13 -30.23 28.00
C LEU A 148 -12.09 -31.23 27.32
N ARG A 149 -12.04 -31.34 25.99
CA ARG A 149 -12.85 -32.34 25.27
C ARG A 149 -12.51 -33.76 25.71
N ALA A 150 -11.23 -34.08 25.87
CA ALA A 150 -10.80 -35.38 26.37
C ALA A 150 -11.33 -35.65 27.79
N ARG A 151 -11.20 -34.70 28.73
CA ARG A 151 -11.71 -34.85 30.10
C ARG A 151 -13.23 -34.95 30.19
N ILE A 152 -13.95 -34.21 29.35
CA ILE A 152 -15.41 -34.35 29.23
C ILE A 152 -15.78 -35.75 28.73
N ALA A 153 -15.06 -36.28 27.73
CA ALA A 153 -15.32 -37.62 27.21
C ALA A 153 -15.04 -38.72 28.24
N GLU A 154 -13.98 -38.56 29.04
CA GLU A 154 -13.55 -39.54 30.04
C GLU A 154 -14.38 -39.49 31.34
N HIS A 155 -14.83 -38.31 31.77
CA HIS A 155 -15.41 -38.11 33.11
C HIS A 155 -16.80 -37.48 33.11
N GLY A 156 -17.29 -37.02 31.95
CA GLY A 156 -18.59 -36.39 31.80
C GLY A 156 -18.59 -34.89 32.13
N ALA A 157 -19.40 -34.12 31.38
CA ALA A 157 -19.48 -32.67 31.51
C ALA A 157 -20.10 -32.18 32.84
N ASN A 158 -20.80 -33.06 33.57
CA ASN A 158 -21.40 -32.75 34.88
C ASN A 158 -20.46 -33.07 36.06
N SER A 159 -19.25 -33.57 35.79
CA SER A 159 -18.32 -33.96 36.85
C SER A 159 -17.74 -32.74 37.58
N PRO A 160 -17.83 -32.69 38.93
CA PRO A 160 -17.16 -31.66 39.72
C PRO A 160 -15.65 -31.60 39.47
N LEU A 161 -15.03 -32.74 39.16
CA LEU A 161 -13.59 -32.83 38.86
C LEU A 161 -13.24 -32.13 37.54
N VAL A 162 -14.10 -32.24 36.52
CA VAL A 162 -13.92 -31.55 35.24
C VAL A 162 -14.16 -30.05 35.41
N ARG A 163 -15.15 -29.65 36.23
CA ARG A 163 -15.35 -28.25 36.61
C ARG A 163 -14.10 -27.67 37.28
N ASP A 164 -13.54 -28.37 38.26
CA ASP A 164 -12.35 -27.91 38.98
C ASP A 164 -11.13 -27.84 38.05
N TRP A 165 -11.00 -28.75 37.08
CA TRP A 165 -10.00 -28.65 36.01
C TRP A 165 -10.14 -27.38 35.17
N VAL A 166 -11.37 -27.02 34.75
CA VAL A 166 -11.64 -25.80 33.96
C VAL A 166 -11.26 -24.54 34.75
N ILE A 167 -11.60 -24.49 36.03
CA ILE A 167 -11.23 -23.37 36.92
C ILE A 167 -9.70 -23.22 36.98
N GLY A 168 -8.97 -24.33 37.08
CA GLY A 168 -7.51 -24.31 37.03
C GLY A 168 -6.97 -23.79 35.70
N GLN A 169 -7.55 -24.24 34.59
CA GLN A 169 -7.12 -23.81 33.26
C GLN A 169 -7.41 -22.31 33.02
N ASP A 170 -8.52 -21.80 33.53
CA ASP A 170 -8.81 -20.37 33.50
C ASP A 170 -7.78 -19.55 34.28
N ALA A 171 -7.37 -20.03 35.46
CA ALA A 171 -6.32 -19.36 36.23
C ALA A 171 -4.99 -19.33 35.44
N VAL A 172 -4.65 -20.37 34.67
CA VAL A 172 -3.51 -20.30 33.75
C VAL A 172 -3.71 -19.21 32.70
N LEU A 173 -4.88 -19.15 32.07
CA LEU A 173 -5.16 -18.20 30.98
C LEU A 173 -5.28 -16.74 31.47
N LEU A 174 -5.56 -16.52 32.75
CA LEU A 174 -5.50 -15.20 33.37
C LEU A 174 -4.08 -14.66 33.51
N ASN A 175 -3.06 -15.53 33.47
CA ASN A 175 -1.65 -15.13 33.57
C ASN A 175 -1.05 -14.65 32.23
N CYS A 176 -1.81 -14.74 31.13
CA CYS A 176 -1.33 -14.44 29.78
C CYS A 176 -1.08 -12.94 29.52
N SER A 177 -1.77 -12.04 30.23
CA SER A 177 -1.67 -10.59 30.01
C SER A 177 -1.13 -9.84 31.24
N THR A 178 -1.33 -10.38 32.43
CA THR A 178 -0.85 -9.83 33.70
C THR A 178 -0.58 -10.97 34.67
N ASP A 179 0.22 -10.71 35.70
CA ASP A 179 0.36 -11.64 36.82
C ASP A 179 -0.97 -11.75 37.57
N SER A 180 -1.48 -12.98 37.64
CA SER A 180 -2.74 -13.36 38.26
C SER A 180 -2.51 -14.49 39.26
N ALA A 181 -3.57 -14.85 40.00
CA ALA A 181 -3.51 -15.99 40.91
C ALA A 181 -3.10 -17.28 40.18
N LEU A 182 -2.32 -18.12 40.86
CA LEU A 182 -1.96 -19.45 40.36
C LEU A 182 -3.14 -20.41 40.57
N PRO A 183 -3.24 -21.49 39.79
CA PRO A 183 -4.22 -22.55 40.05
C PRO A 183 -4.03 -23.17 41.44
N ASP A 184 -5.10 -23.30 42.23
CA ASP A 184 -5.03 -23.92 43.55
C ASP A 184 -4.60 -25.40 43.50
N GLU A 185 -3.83 -25.86 44.48
CA GLU A 185 -3.47 -27.27 44.62
C GLU A 185 -4.69 -28.13 45.02
N LEU A 186 -4.72 -29.37 44.55
CA LEU A 186 -5.81 -30.32 44.82
C LEU A 186 -5.27 -31.60 45.48
N PRO A 187 -4.86 -31.57 46.77
CA PRO A 187 -4.18 -32.69 47.44
C PRO A 187 -5.06 -33.94 47.58
N ASN A 188 -6.39 -33.78 47.57
CA ASN A 188 -7.35 -34.88 47.68
C ASN A 188 -7.97 -35.32 46.34
N ALA A 189 -7.48 -34.80 45.21
CA ALA A 189 -7.97 -35.17 43.88
C ALA A 189 -7.46 -36.54 43.41
N PRO A 190 -8.14 -37.18 42.43
CA PRO A 190 -7.64 -38.39 41.79
C PRO A 190 -6.33 -38.14 41.02
N PRO A 191 -5.51 -39.18 40.77
CA PRO A 191 -4.20 -39.03 40.15
C PRO A 191 -4.17 -38.25 38.84
N TRP A 192 -5.15 -38.46 37.95
CA TRP A 192 -5.21 -37.77 36.66
C TRP A 192 -5.38 -36.25 36.81
N LEU A 193 -6.22 -35.80 37.76
CA LEU A 193 -6.47 -34.38 37.98
C LEU A 193 -5.30 -33.73 38.71
N LYS A 194 -4.61 -34.46 39.58
CA LYS A 194 -3.34 -34.01 40.18
C LYS A 194 -2.29 -33.77 39.10
N ALA A 195 -2.09 -34.72 38.18
CA ALA A 195 -1.13 -34.57 37.10
C ALA A 195 -1.46 -33.37 36.19
N ASP A 196 -2.74 -33.20 35.81
CA ASP A 196 -3.20 -32.03 35.06
C ASP A 196 -3.00 -30.72 35.84
N ARG A 197 -3.27 -30.70 37.15
CA ARG A 197 -3.08 -29.51 37.99
C ARG A 197 -1.61 -29.12 38.11
N THR A 198 -0.71 -30.08 38.27
CA THR A 198 0.75 -29.81 38.29
C THR A 198 1.20 -29.17 36.98
N TYR A 199 0.70 -29.66 35.83
CA TYR A 199 0.95 -29.04 34.53
C TYR A 199 0.38 -27.62 34.44
N GLN A 200 -0.86 -27.40 34.89
CA GLN A 200 -1.49 -26.07 34.92
C GLN A 200 -0.68 -25.08 35.76
N ILE A 201 -0.22 -25.47 36.95
CA ILE A 201 0.61 -24.62 37.81
C ILE A 201 1.94 -24.27 37.12
N ALA A 202 2.63 -25.25 36.54
CA ALA A 202 3.87 -25.01 35.79
C ALA A 202 3.66 -24.05 34.61
N ALA A 203 2.57 -24.22 33.85
CA ALA A 203 2.21 -23.33 32.76
C ALA A 203 1.88 -21.90 33.22
N ALA A 204 1.20 -21.75 34.37
CA ALA A 204 0.92 -20.44 34.95
C ALA A 204 2.22 -19.69 35.29
N TYR A 205 3.21 -20.37 35.89
CA TYR A 205 4.53 -19.77 36.13
C TYR A 205 5.23 -19.34 34.84
N PHE A 206 5.13 -20.12 33.77
CA PHE A 206 5.69 -19.76 32.46
C PHE A 206 5.06 -18.47 31.92
N TYR A 207 3.73 -18.34 31.98
CA TYR A 207 3.04 -17.11 31.52
C TYR A 207 3.27 -15.90 32.43
N ARG A 208 3.64 -16.13 33.69
CA ARG A 208 4.15 -15.11 34.62
C ARG A 208 5.60 -14.73 34.40
N LEU A 209 6.26 -15.30 33.39
CA LEU A 209 7.67 -15.06 33.05
C LEU A 209 8.65 -15.61 34.11
N ASP A 210 8.18 -16.41 35.07
CA ASP A 210 9.04 -17.09 36.04
C ASP A 210 9.53 -18.41 35.45
N TYR A 211 10.44 -18.30 34.48
CA TYR A 211 10.96 -19.45 33.75
C TYR A 211 11.81 -20.37 34.62
N ALA A 212 12.42 -19.85 35.68
CA ALA A 212 13.18 -20.66 36.63
C ALA A 212 12.25 -21.63 37.37
N ARG A 213 11.15 -21.11 37.93
CA ARG A 213 10.18 -21.96 38.63
C ARG A 213 9.41 -22.87 37.68
N ALA A 214 8.97 -22.34 36.55
CA ALA A 214 8.29 -23.14 35.53
C ALA A 214 9.17 -24.29 35.02
N GLY A 215 10.45 -24.02 34.73
CA GLY A 215 11.41 -25.02 34.27
C GLY A 215 11.63 -26.15 35.28
N GLN A 216 11.72 -25.84 36.58
CA GLN A 216 11.80 -26.85 37.63
C GLN A 216 10.56 -27.76 37.64
N LEU A 217 9.36 -27.18 37.65
CA LEU A 217 8.12 -27.93 37.69
C LEU A 217 7.92 -28.78 36.42
N PHE A 218 8.28 -28.27 35.24
CA PHE A 218 8.24 -29.06 34.02
C PHE A 218 9.28 -30.19 34.01
N ALA A 219 10.45 -29.99 34.61
CA ALA A 219 11.45 -31.06 34.73
C ALA A 219 10.94 -32.20 35.64
N GLU A 220 10.27 -31.86 36.75
CA GLU A 220 9.62 -32.84 37.63
C GLU A 220 8.54 -33.64 36.87
N ILE A 221 7.65 -32.95 36.14
CA ILE A 221 6.63 -33.60 35.30
C ILE A 221 7.27 -34.48 34.21
N GLY A 222 8.37 -34.03 33.60
CA GLY A 222 9.08 -34.76 32.54
C GLY A 222 9.76 -36.05 33.03
N CYS A 223 10.06 -36.14 34.33
CA CYS A 223 10.61 -37.34 34.96
C CYS A 223 9.51 -38.33 35.42
N ASP A 224 8.26 -37.87 35.56
CA ASP A 224 7.14 -38.72 35.97
C ASP A 224 6.57 -39.51 34.77
N ALA A 225 6.93 -40.79 34.69
CA ALA A 225 6.44 -41.69 33.65
C ALA A 225 4.92 -41.98 33.70
N SER A 226 4.25 -41.64 34.82
CA SER A 226 2.81 -41.78 34.95
C SER A 226 2.04 -40.54 34.50
N SER A 227 2.73 -39.43 34.26
CA SER A 227 2.10 -38.18 33.84
C SER A 227 1.75 -38.19 32.35
N PRO A 228 0.51 -37.85 31.97
CA PRO A 228 0.15 -37.67 30.56
C PRO A 228 0.88 -36.48 29.91
N TRP A 229 1.49 -35.60 30.71
CA TRP A 229 2.20 -34.41 30.26
C TRP A 229 3.70 -34.62 30.09
N GLN A 230 4.23 -35.81 30.41
CA GLN A 230 5.68 -36.09 30.45
C GLN A 230 6.43 -35.56 29.22
N LYS A 231 6.00 -35.95 28.02
CA LYS A 231 6.65 -35.55 26.75
C LYS A 231 6.56 -34.04 26.49
N THR A 232 5.40 -33.45 26.74
CA THR A 232 5.18 -32.00 26.61
C THR A 232 6.03 -31.22 27.60
N ALA A 233 6.16 -31.71 28.83
CA ALA A 233 6.95 -31.06 29.88
C ALA A 233 8.45 -31.07 29.54
N ARG A 234 8.98 -32.17 28.99
CA ARG A 234 10.38 -32.21 28.50
C ARG A 234 10.67 -31.14 27.43
N TYR A 235 9.72 -30.90 26.51
CA TYR A 235 9.81 -29.78 25.56
C TYR A 235 9.69 -28.41 26.25
N LEU A 236 8.79 -28.27 27.23
CA LEU A 236 8.59 -27.01 27.95
C LEU A 236 9.78 -26.62 28.84
N VAL A 237 10.58 -27.58 29.32
CA VAL A 237 11.88 -27.29 29.95
C VAL A 237 12.78 -26.50 29.00
N ALA A 238 12.91 -26.95 27.74
CA ALA A 238 13.71 -26.24 26.75
C ALA A 238 13.14 -24.85 26.42
N ARG A 239 11.81 -24.71 26.33
CA ARG A 239 11.18 -23.38 26.17
C ARG A 239 11.49 -22.45 27.35
N CYS A 240 11.39 -22.94 28.59
CA CYS A 240 11.74 -22.14 29.77
C CYS A 240 13.19 -21.67 29.72
N ALA A 241 14.13 -22.58 29.41
CA ALA A 241 15.55 -22.25 29.31
C ALA A 241 15.82 -21.20 28.22
N VAL A 242 15.21 -21.34 27.04
CA VAL A 242 15.32 -20.37 25.95
C VAL A 242 14.81 -18.99 26.36
N HIS A 243 13.61 -18.90 26.93
CA HIS A 243 13.07 -17.60 27.32
C HIS A 243 13.85 -16.96 28.50
N ALA A 244 14.36 -17.76 29.44
CA ALA A 244 15.28 -17.26 30.48
C ALA A 244 16.57 -16.68 29.88
N ALA A 245 17.13 -17.35 28.86
CA ALA A 245 18.31 -16.86 28.14
C ALA A 245 18.02 -15.59 27.33
N ILE A 246 16.84 -15.47 26.74
CA ILE A 246 16.40 -14.27 26.01
C ILE A 246 16.27 -13.06 26.94
N GLU A 247 15.74 -13.26 28.16
CA GLU A 247 15.55 -12.18 29.13
C GLU A 247 16.85 -11.69 29.75
N GLN A 248 17.75 -12.60 30.13
CA GLN A 248 18.93 -12.24 30.91
C GLN A 248 20.23 -12.22 30.10
N LYS A 249 20.26 -12.89 28.95
CA LYS A 249 21.39 -12.92 28.00
C LYS A 249 22.76 -13.25 28.62
N THR A 250 22.79 -14.03 29.70
CA THR A 250 24.06 -14.44 30.33
C THR A 250 24.67 -15.64 29.59
N PRO A 251 26.01 -15.75 29.49
CA PRO A 251 26.66 -16.87 28.79
C PRO A 251 26.22 -18.24 29.32
N LYS A 252 26.01 -18.36 30.64
CA LYS A 252 25.54 -19.59 31.27
C LYS A 252 24.12 -19.94 30.81
N LEU A 253 23.16 -19.01 30.87
CA LEU A 253 21.78 -19.31 30.48
C LEU A 253 21.67 -19.62 28.98
N ILE A 254 22.48 -18.99 28.14
CA ILE A 254 22.55 -19.32 26.71
C ILE A 254 23.06 -20.76 26.50
N ALA A 255 24.11 -21.16 27.24
CA ALA A 255 24.61 -22.53 27.19
C ALA A 255 23.59 -23.56 27.72
N ASP A 256 22.94 -23.26 28.84
CA ASP A 256 21.89 -24.10 29.43
C ASP A 256 20.69 -24.25 28.45
N ALA A 257 20.30 -23.16 27.77
CA ALA A 257 19.26 -23.20 26.75
C ALA A 257 19.65 -24.04 25.54
N GLN A 258 20.90 -23.92 25.06
CA GLN A 258 21.40 -24.76 23.97
C GLN A 258 21.40 -26.24 24.35
N GLN A 259 21.86 -26.58 25.56
CA GLN A 259 21.83 -27.95 26.05
C GLN A 259 20.41 -28.51 26.13
N ALA A 260 19.45 -27.71 26.59
CA ALA A 260 18.05 -28.12 26.64
C ALA A 260 17.42 -28.31 25.25
N ILE A 261 17.81 -27.49 24.26
CA ILE A 261 17.41 -27.68 22.86
C ILE A 261 17.99 -29.00 22.30
N ASP A 262 19.27 -29.26 22.54
CA ASP A 262 19.94 -30.48 22.06
C ASP A 262 19.31 -31.75 22.67
N ALA A 263 18.88 -31.68 23.94
CA ALA A 263 18.11 -32.74 24.58
C ALA A 263 16.79 -33.02 23.84
N VAL A 264 16.04 -31.98 23.46
CA VAL A 264 14.81 -32.15 22.65
C VAL A 264 15.11 -32.71 21.27
N ALA A 265 16.19 -32.26 20.63
CA ALA A 265 16.59 -32.71 19.30
C ALA A 265 16.96 -34.20 19.25
N THR A 266 17.54 -34.72 20.35
CA THR A 266 18.07 -36.08 20.44
C THR A 266 17.13 -37.08 21.12
N ASP A 267 16.13 -36.63 21.89
CA ASP A 267 15.18 -37.50 22.60
C ASP A 267 14.33 -38.34 21.61
N PRO A 268 14.47 -39.68 21.58
CA PRO A 268 13.73 -40.57 20.67
C PRO A 268 12.23 -40.60 20.94
N GLU A 269 11.79 -40.29 22.16
CA GLU A 269 10.37 -40.32 22.51
C GLU A 269 9.60 -39.07 22.06
N LEU A 270 10.32 -38.03 21.61
CA LEU A 270 9.76 -36.76 21.12
C LEU A 270 9.68 -36.68 19.59
N VAL A 271 10.10 -37.72 18.86
CA VAL A 271 10.11 -37.76 17.38
C VAL A 271 8.76 -37.32 16.78
N ASP A 272 7.66 -37.89 17.28
CA ASP A 272 6.33 -37.66 16.72
C ASP A 272 5.64 -36.39 17.24
N PHE A 273 6.28 -35.65 18.17
CA PHE A 273 5.63 -34.54 18.89
C PHE A 273 6.40 -33.22 18.77
N TYR A 274 7.66 -33.17 19.25
CA TYR A 274 8.37 -31.91 19.52
C TYR A 274 9.80 -31.87 18.98
N ARG A 275 10.36 -32.98 18.50
CA ARG A 275 11.73 -32.99 17.95
C ARG A 275 11.89 -31.99 16.81
N ALA A 276 10.86 -31.86 15.96
CA ALA A 276 10.84 -30.91 14.85
C ALA A 276 10.78 -29.42 15.28
N ASP A 277 10.53 -29.13 16.57
CA ASP A 277 10.53 -27.78 17.11
C ASP A 277 11.90 -27.33 17.65
N ALA A 278 12.85 -28.25 17.87
CA ALA A 278 14.19 -27.90 18.34
C ALA A 278 14.91 -26.87 17.45
N PRO A 279 14.88 -26.96 16.09
CA PRO A 279 15.45 -25.93 15.22
C PRO A 279 14.76 -24.56 15.35
N LYS A 280 13.46 -24.53 15.69
CA LYS A 280 12.71 -23.27 15.91
C LYS A 280 13.15 -22.61 17.21
N LEU A 281 13.34 -23.40 18.28
CA LEU A 281 13.89 -22.91 19.55
C LEU A 281 15.32 -22.38 19.39
N ALA A 282 16.18 -23.10 18.65
CA ALA A 282 17.52 -22.64 18.33
C ALA A 282 17.51 -21.31 17.53
N SER A 283 16.60 -21.20 16.55
CA SER A 283 16.44 -19.98 15.76
C SER A 283 16.00 -18.79 16.61
N LEU A 284 15.05 -19.00 17.53
CA LEU A 284 14.57 -17.97 18.46
C LEU A 284 15.67 -17.52 19.43
N LEU A 285 16.42 -18.47 20.01
CA LEU A 285 17.55 -18.18 20.89
C LEU A 285 18.61 -17.35 20.16
N ALA A 286 18.98 -17.77 18.94
CA ALA A 286 19.97 -17.07 18.13
C ALA A 286 19.53 -15.65 17.77
N PHE A 287 18.27 -15.48 17.37
CA PHE A 287 17.68 -14.19 17.04
C PHE A 287 17.83 -13.18 18.19
N ALA A 288 17.56 -13.60 19.42
CA ALA A 288 17.59 -12.71 20.59
C ALA A 288 18.99 -12.44 21.16
N THR A 289 19.88 -13.44 21.11
CA THR A 289 21.15 -13.43 21.86
C THR A 289 22.35 -13.08 20.99
N ARG A 290 22.26 -13.32 19.67
CA ARG A 290 23.33 -13.05 18.69
C ARG A 290 22.75 -12.45 17.40
N PRO A 291 22.01 -11.33 17.47
CA PRO A 291 21.23 -10.80 16.35
C PRO A 291 22.06 -10.50 15.10
N GLN A 292 23.27 -9.92 15.24
CA GLN A 292 24.13 -9.57 14.10
C GLN A 292 24.69 -10.81 13.39
N GLU A 293 25.15 -11.81 14.16
CA GLU A 293 25.60 -13.07 13.60
C GLU A 293 24.45 -13.81 12.91
N ARG A 294 23.27 -13.78 13.54
CA ARG A 294 22.06 -14.40 12.99
C ARG A 294 21.62 -13.73 11.69
N ALA A 295 21.68 -12.40 11.59
CA ALA A 295 21.39 -11.69 10.35
C ALA A 295 22.34 -12.12 9.21
N ARG A 296 23.65 -12.26 9.48
CA ARG A 296 24.64 -12.75 8.50
C ARG A 296 24.45 -14.22 8.12
N GLU A 297 23.97 -15.07 9.03
CA GLU A 297 23.57 -16.44 8.72
C GLU A 297 22.38 -16.48 7.78
N LEU A 298 21.34 -15.68 8.08
CA LEU A 298 20.14 -15.60 7.27
C LEU A 298 20.42 -15.00 5.90
N GLU A 299 21.24 -13.95 5.79
CA GLU A 299 21.67 -13.42 4.49
C GLU A 299 22.35 -14.50 3.65
N ARG A 300 23.30 -15.26 4.23
CA ARG A 300 23.97 -16.36 3.52
C ARG A 300 22.97 -17.42 3.03
N SER A 301 21.97 -17.76 3.85
CA SER A 301 20.91 -18.70 3.48
C SER A 301 20.03 -18.15 2.35
N LEU A 302 19.62 -16.88 2.45
CA LEU A 302 18.79 -16.17 1.47
C LEU A 302 19.53 -15.92 0.14
N LEU A 303 20.86 -15.88 0.14
CA LEU A 303 21.69 -15.70 -1.06
C LEU A 303 22.33 -17.00 -1.58
N ALA A 304 22.13 -18.13 -0.90
CA ALA A 304 22.64 -19.43 -1.33
C ALA A 304 22.05 -19.87 -2.68
N PRO A 305 22.75 -20.64 -3.53
CA PRO A 305 22.20 -21.15 -4.79
C PRO A 305 20.87 -21.90 -4.59
N ASP A 306 20.83 -22.77 -3.57
CA ASP A 306 19.65 -23.51 -3.16
C ASP A 306 18.98 -22.81 -1.97
N LEU A 307 17.73 -22.37 -2.15
CA LEU A 307 16.98 -21.69 -1.12
C LEU A 307 16.33 -22.67 -0.14
N PRO A 308 16.23 -22.31 1.15
CA PRO A 308 15.68 -23.18 2.18
C PRO A 308 14.17 -23.40 1.99
N PRO A 309 13.62 -24.54 2.44
CA PRO A 309 12.17 -24.77 2.44
C PRO A 309 11.42 -23.79 3.38
N THR A 310 12.14 -23.18 4.32
CA THR A 310 11.69 -22.18 5.30
C THR A 310 11.83 -20.74 4.81
N LEU A 311 12.06 -20.52 3.51
CA LEU A 311 12.34 -19.22 2.88
C LEU A 311 11.49 -18.04 3.41
N PRO A 312 10.14 -18.10 3.48
CA PRO A 312 9.35 -16.98 3.98
C PRO A 312 9.61 -16.62 5.45
N VAL A 313 9.91 -17.63 6.28
CA VAL A 313 10.20 -17.45 7.72
C VAL A 313 11.57 -16.82 7.88
N GLU A 314 12.57 -17.31 7.16
CA GLU A 314 13.93 -16.78 7.21
C GLU A 314 14.01 -15.34 6.70
N LEU A 315 13.29 -15.01 5.62
CA LEU A 315 13.20 -13.63 5.14
C LEU A 315 12.54 -12.70 6.17
N ARG A 316 11.44 -13.15 6.80
CA ARG A 316 10.79 -12.36 7.86
C ARG A 316 11.74 -12.09 9.01
N ASP A 317 12.41 -13.13 9.51
CA ASP A 317 13.32 -13.02 10.65
C ASP A 317 14.52 -12.13 10.30
N PHE A 318 15.05 -12.25 9.09
CA PHE A 318 16.11 -11.39 8.57
C PHE A 318 15.70 -9.90 8.57
N LEU A 319 14.53 -9.59 8.01
CA LEU A 319 14.01 -8.23 7.95
C LEU A 319 13.75 -7.64 9.34
N LEU A 320 13.27 -8.45 10.29
CA LEU A 320 13.08 -8.02 11.67
C LEU A 320 14.41 -7.66 12.35
N LEU A 321 15.47 -8.44 12.11
CA LEU A 321 16.80 -8.17 12.67
C LEU A 321 17.41 -6.90 12.09
N GLU A 322 17.37 -6.73 10.77
CA GLU A 322 18.04 -5.60 10.09
C GLU A 322 17.28 -4.26 10.21
N ARG A 323 16.00 -4.28 10.61
CA ARG A 323 15.21 -3.06 10.90
C ARG A 323 15.54 -2.38 12.23
N THR A 324 16.35 -3.00 13.08
CA THR A 324 16.77 -2.46 14.40
C THR A 324 17.84 -1.36 14.31
N GLY A 325 18.19 -0.90 13.10
CA GLY A 325 19.09 0.22 12.84
C GLY A 325 20.58 -0.15 12.78
N THR A 326 20.99 -1.25 13.41
CA THR A 326 22.34 -1.83 13.26
C THR A 326 22.38 -2.72 12.01
N ARG A 327 22.44 -2.08 10.84
CA ARG A 327 22.57 -2.75 9.54
C ARG A 327 23.89 -3.52 9.49
N THR A 328 23.83 -4.85 9.49
CA THR A 328 25.05 -5.70 9.60
C THR A 328 25.35 -6.51 8.36
N THR A 329 24.47 -6.45 7.36
CA THR A 329 24.50 -7.22 6.12
C THR A 329 24.40 -6.31 4.89
N ASP A 330 24.85 -6.78 3.73
CA ASP A 330 24.80 -5.98 2.49
C ASP A 330 23.35 -5.91 1.95
N LEU A 331 22.60 -7.01 1.99
CA LEU A 331 21.18 -7.07 1.63
C LEU A 331 20.33 -6.17 2.55
N GLY A 332 20.58 -6.20 3.86
CA GLY A 332 19.82 -5.42 4.84
C GLY A 332 20.08 -3.93 4.68
N ALA A 333 21.34 -3.52 4.48
CA ALA A 333 21.70 -2.15 4.15
C ALA A 333 21.04 -1.71 2.83
N TRP A 334 21.08 -2.53 1.78
CA TRP A 334 20.51 -2.19 0.48
C TRP A 334 18.98 -1.99 0.54
N ILE A 335 18.26 -2.86 1.25
CA ILE A 335 16.80 -2.71 1.44
C ILE A 335 16.51 -1.42 2.23
N TYR A 336 17.24 -1.18 3.32
CA TYR A 336 17.03 0.01 4.16
C TYR A 336 17.31 1.30 3.39
N ASP A 337 18.44 1.39 2.69
CA ASP A 337 18.85 2.60 1.97
C ASP A 337 17.90 2.92 0.82
N ILE A 338 17.18 1.92 0.28
CA ILE A 338 16.11 2.14 -0.69
C ILE A 338 14.81 2.57 0.03
N ASP A 339 14.37 1.85 1.06
CA ASP A 339 13.13 2.10 1.81
C ASP A 339 13.05 3.54 2.34
N VAL A 340 14.17 4.07 2.83
CA VAL A 340 14.26 5.42 3.41
C VAL A 340 13.90 6.54 2.43
N LEU A 341 13.99 6.30 1.11
CA LEU A 341 13.60 7.28 0.08
C LEU A 341 12.10 7.60 0.10
N THR A 342 11.27 6.69 0.64
CA THR A 342 9.81 6.84 0.65
C THR A 342 9.18 6.76 2.04
N THR A 343 9.96 6.46 3.08
CA THR A 343 9.45 6.34 4.45
C THR A 343 9.35 7.71 5.13
N SER A 344 8.13 8.20 5.30
CA SER A 344 7.85 9.44 6.05
C SER A 344 8.38 9.35 7.49
N GLY A 345 8.98 10.44 7.98
CA GLY A 345 9.57 10.51 9.32
C GLY A 345 11.02 10.02 9.41
N ARG A 346 11.64 9.65 8.29
CA ARG A 346 13.07 9.30 8.18
C ARG A 346 13.86 10.25 7.28
N GLU A 347 13.36 11.47 7.08
CA GLU A 347 13.99 12.45 6.20
C GLU A 347 15.42 12.78 6.68
N GLN A 348 15.68 12.75 8.00
CA GLN A 348 17.04 12.94 8.54
C GLN A 348 18.04 11.84 8.14
N ASP A 349 17.56 10.64 7.78
CA ASP A 349 18.41 9.49 7.47
C ASP A 349 18.85 9.47 5.99
N LEU A 350 18.22 10.28 5.12
CA LEU A 350 18.46 10.32 3.67
C LEU A 350 19.93 10.58 3.31
N ALA A 351 20.56 11.54 3.99
CA ALA A 351 21.95 11.90 3.71
C ALA A 351 22.91 10.74 4.05
N ALA A 352 22.66 10.04 5.16
CA ALA A 352 23.46 8.90 5.58
C ALA A 352 23.26 7.69 4.64
N ALA A 353 22.02 7.40 4.24
CA ALA A 353 21.72 6.35 3.29
C ALA A 353 22.33 6.61 1.90
N LYS A 354 22.26 7.85 1.40
CA LYS A 354 22.95 8.25 0.16
C LYS A 354 24.46 8.00 0.26
N ALA A 355 25.08 8.41 1.36
CA ALA A 355 26.52 8.22 1.56
C ALA A 355 26.90 6.73 1.60
N ASP A 356 26.11 5.89 2.27
CA ASP A 356 26.33 4.43 2.32
C ASP A 356 26.16 3.79 0.93
N ALA A 357 25.08 4.10 0.22
CA ALA A 357 24.82 3.58 -1.12
C ALA A 357 25.95 3.92 -2.11
N LEU A 358 26.43 5.17 -2.11
CA LEU A 358 27.54 5.61 -2.95
C LEU A 358 28.87 4.98 -2.53
N GLY A 359 29.15 4.92 -1.21
CA GLY A 359 30.36 4.28 -0.69
C GLY A 359 30.45 2.81 -1.09
N ARG A 360 29.38 2.06 -0.88
CA ARG A 360 29.28 0.64 -1.22
C ARG A 360 29.31 0.41 -2.73
N TRP A 361 28.69 1.28 -3.53
CA TRP A 361 28.83 1.18 -4.98
C TRP A 361 30.29 1.36 -5.44
N ARG A 362 31.00 2.36 -4.90
CA ARG A 362 32.41 2.60 -5.24
C ARG A 362 33.31 1.43 -4.84
N GLU A 363 33.09 0.84 -3.67
CA GLU A 363 33.86 -0.30 -3.15
C GLU A 363 33.52 -1.62 -3.87
N ARG A 364 32.24 -1.96 -3.95
CA ARG A 364 31.78 -3.27 -4.43
C ARG A 364 31.68 -3.36 -5.95
N ARG A 365 31.39 -2.24 -6.62
CA ARG A 365 31.09 -2.15 -8.05
C ARG A 365 30.03 -3.17 -8.51
N SER A 366 29.09 -3.52 -7.63
CA SER A 366 28.04 -4.49 -7.91
C SER A 366 26.79 -3.82 -8.50
N LEU A 367 26.02 -4.61 -9.25
CA LEU A 367 24.79 -4.15 -9.90
C LEU A 367 23.73 -3.62 -8.89
N PRO A 368 23.45 -4.28 -7.76
CA PRO A 368 22.50 -3.76 -6.77
C PRO A 368 22.91 -2.38 -6.22
N TRP A 369 24.18 -2.18 -5.92
CA TRP A 369 24.65 -0.91 -5.36
C TRP A 369 24.70 0.20 -6.41
N LEU A 370 24.94 -0.11 -7.70
CA LEU A 370 24.76 0.87 -8.77
C LEU A 370 23.30 1.33 -8.88
N VAL A 371 22.33 0.42 -8.75
CA VAL A 371 20.90 0.76 -8.71
C VAL A 371 20.59 1.67 -7.54
N ALA A 372 21.01 1.32 -6.32
CA ALA A 372 20.79 2.16 -5.13
C ALA A 372 21.45 3.54 -5.27
N ALA A 373 22.70 3.61 -5.75
CA ALA A 373 23.40 4.86 -5.99
C ALA A 373 22.61 5.78 -6.95
N LEU A 374 22.15 5.26 -8.09
CA LEU A 374 21.37 6.02 -9.08
C LEU A 374 20.00 6.46 -8.56
N MET A 375 19.41 5.72 -7.62
CA MET A 375 18.19 6.13 -6.91
C MET A 375 18.43 7.36 -6.04
N HIS A 376 19.60 7.47 -5.39
CA HIS A 376 19.93 8.56 -4.47
C HIS A 376 20.52 9.82 -5.12
N LEU A 377 21.10 9.72 -6.32
CA LEU A 377 21.80 10.84 -6.93
C LEU A 377 20.84 11.95 -7.39
N PRO A 378 20.96 13.21 -6.96
CA PRO A 378 20.31 14.34 -7.62
C PRO A 378 21.15 14.83 -8.82
N PRO A 379 20.57 15.59 -9.77
CA PRO A 379 21.34 16.38 -10.72
C PRO A 379 22.30 17.34 -9.99
N GLY A 380 23.47 17.59 -10.57
CA GLY A 380 24.53 18.44 -10.05
C GLY A 380 25.50 17.76 -9.07
N ASP A 381 25.30 16.48 -8.73
CA ASP A 381 26.18 15.74 -7.83
C ASP A 381 27.44 15.23 -8.56
N ASP A 382 28.59 15.25 -7.86
CA ASP A 382 29.90 14.89 -8.41
C ASP A 382 29.96 13.45 -8.97
N ASP A 383 29.17 12.52 -8.41
CA ASP A 383 29.13 11.13 -8.86
C ASP A 383 28.25 10.89 -10.10
N VAL A 384 27.45 11.88 -10.53
CA VAL A 384 26.45 11.73 -11.62
C VAL A 384 27.11 11.25 -12.90
N ALA A 385 28.21 11.86 -13.32
CA ALA A 385 28.89 11.51 -14.57
C ALA A 385 29.39 10.05 -14.55
N ALA A 386 29.98 9.62 -13.43
CA ALA A 386 30.46 8.27 -13.25
C ALA A 386 29.32 7.24 -13.20
N ALA A 387 28.21 7.57 -12.52
CA ALA A 387 27.05 6.71 -12.42
C ALA A 387 26.34 6.55 -13.77
N ILE A 388 26.19 7.63 -14.55
CA ILE A 388 25.67 7.59 -15.92
C ILE A 388 26.55 6.69 -16.79
N ALA A 389 27.87 6.85 -16.77
CA ALA A 389 28.79 6.02 -17.55
C ALA A 389 28.69 4.53 -17.16
N ALA A 390 28.69 4.22 -15.87
CA ALA A 390 28.54 2.85 -15.37
C ALA A 390 27.20 2.23 -15.78
N SER A 391 26.11 3.00 -15.73
CA SER A 391 24.78 2.54 -16.12
C SER A 391 24.67 2.22 -17.62
N ARG A 392 25.44 2.90 -18.48
CA ARG A 392 25.47 2.67 -19.94
C ARG A 392 26.23 1.41 -20.32
N ALA A 393 27.20 1.01 -19.50
CA ALA A 393 27.96 -0.21 -19.71
C ALA A 393 27.13 -1.49 -19.43
N ILE A 394 25.96 -1.37 -18.79
CA ILE A 394 25.08 -2.49 -18.52
C ILE A 394 24.24 -2.83 -19.75
N GLU A 395 24.35 -4.08 -20.20
CA GLU A 395 23.63 -4.59 -21.37
C GLU A 395 22.10 -4.57 -21.20
N ALA A 396 21.38 -4.45 -22.31
CA ALA A 396 19.92 -4.44 -22.35
C ALA A 396 19.25 -5.72 -21.79
N GLY A 397 19.98 -6.85 -21.77
CA GLY A 397 19.52 -8.12 -21.19
C GLY A 397 19.62 -8.19 -19.67
N SER A 398 20.24 -7.20 -19.01
CA SER A 398 20.34 -7.15 -17.55
C SER A 398 18.97 -7.00 -16.90
N PRO A 399 18.68 -7.71 -15.79
CA PRO A 399 17.43 -7.56 -15.05
C PRO A 399 17.23 -6.14 -14.50
N ALA A 400 18.29 -5.36 -14.34
CA ALA A 400 18.23 -3.98 -13.84
C ALA A 400 18.18 -2.91 -14.95
N TYR A 401 18.25 -3.30 -16.23
CA TYR A 401 18.45 -2.37 -17.34
C TYR A 401 17.47 -1.19 -17.34
N TYR A 402 16.16 -1.46 -17.22
CA TYR A 402 15.15 -0.39 -17.24
C TYR A 402 15.21 0.50 -16.00
N THR A 403 15.59 -0.04 -14.84
CA THR A 403 15.80 0.76 -13.62
C THR A 403 16.97 1.72 -13.81
N LEU A 404 18.09 1.23 -14.35
CA LEU A 404 19.26 2.05 -14.63
C LEU A 404 18.97 3.12 -15.70
N ALA A 405 18.27 2.75 -16.77
CA ALA A 405 17.86 3.68 -17.82
C ALA A 405 16.93 4.77 -17.27
N TRP A 406 15.94 4.41 -16.46
CA TRP A 406 15.03 5.36 -15.79
C TRP A 406 15.81 6.42 -15.00
N HIS A 407 16.69 6.01 -14.10
CA HIS A 407 17.45 6.96 -13.28
C HIS A 407 18.50 7.74 -14.08
N ARG A 408 19.15 7.12 -15.08
CA ARG A 408 20.04 7.83 -16.01
C ARG A 408 19.30 8.93 -16.77
N LEU A 409 18.13 8.64 -17.32
CA LEU A 409 17.31 9.60 -18.06
C LEU A 409 16.89 10.76 -17.18
N ARG A 410 16.44 10.48 -15.94
CA ARG A 410 16.18 11.51 -14.93
C ARG A 410 17.38 12.44 -14.72
N LEU A 411 18.57 11.87 -14.58
CA LEU A 411 19.80 12.66 -14.37
C LEU A 411 20.17 13.46 -15.63
N LEU A 412 20.12 12.86 -16.82
CA LEU A 412 20.39 13.57 -18.08
C LEU A 412 19.46 14.78 -18.26
N ILE A 413 18.17 14.63 -17.96
CA ILE A 413 17.20 15.73 -18.03
C ILE A 413 17.59 16.84 -17.03
N GLY A 414 17.92 16.48 -15.79
CA GLY A 414 18.35 17.45 -14.78
C GLY A 414 19.68 18.14 -15.07
N GLU A 415 20.59 17.47 -15.78
CA GLU A 415 21.86 18.01 -16.30
C GLU A 415 21.70 18.84 -17.58
N ASN A 416 20.45 19.15 -17.97
CA ASN A 416 20.10 19.85 -19.21
C ASN A 416 20.61 19.16 -20.50
N LYS A 417 20.80 17.84 -20.48
CA LYS A 417 21.19 17.00 -21.63
C LYS A 417 19.97 16.42 -22.35
N GLN A 418 19.04 17.30 -22.70
CA GLN A 418 17.71 16.91 -23.18
C GLN A 418 17.72 16.18 -24.53
N GLU A 419 18.59 16.59 -25.47
CA GLU A 419 18.75 15.91 -26.77
C GLU A 419 19.20 14.45 -26.60
N GLU A 420 20.15 14.22 -25.70
CA GLU A 420 20.67 12.90 -25.38
C GLU A 420 19.60 12.03 -24.71
N ALA A 421 18.86 12.59 -23.76
CA ALA A 421 17.72 11.91 -23.12
C ALA A 421 16.61 11.56 -24.13
N ARG A 422 16.28 12.46 -25.07
CA ARG A 422 15.30 12.21 -26.13
C ARG A 422 15.73 11.07 -27.05
N ALA A 423 16.97 11.07 -27.52
CA ALA A 423 17.48 10.02 -28.40
C ALA A 423 17.41 8.64 -27.72
N GLU A 424 17.80 8.56 -26.44
CA GLU A 424 17.74 7.31 -25.67
C GLU A 424 16.29 6.86 -25.40
N LEU A 425 15.39 7.78 -25.07
CA LEU A 425 13.96 7.50 -24.89
C LEU A 425 13.30 7.01 -26.17
N ASP A 426 13.58 7.66 -27.30
CA ASP A 426 13.04 7.28 -28.60
C ASP A 426 13.53 5.88 -28.98
N GLN A 427 14.78 5.52 -28.66
CA GLN A 427 15.31 4.16 -28.86
C GLN A 427 14.62 3.12 -27.97
N ILE A 428 14.36 3.43 -26.70
CA ILE A 428 13.68 2.51 -25.77
C ILE A 428 12.21 2.31 -26.15
N LEU A 429 11.55 3.38 -26.61
CA LEU A 429 10.14 3.39 -26.99
C LEU A 429 9.89 2.90 -28.42
N ASP A 430 10.93 2.58 -29.20
CA ASP A 430 10.82 2.14 -30.58
C ASP A 430 10.25 0.71 -30.69
N GLY A 431 8.92 0.62 -30.86
CA GLY A 431 8.16 -0.51 -31.41
C GLY A 431 8.19 -1.85 -30.65
N ARG A 432 9.07 -2.02 -29.66
CA ARG A 432 9.24 -3.27 -28.92
C ARG A 432 8.25 -3.34 -27.75
N PRO A 433 7.65 -4.50 -27.49
CA PRO A 433 6.90 -4.72 -26.26
C PRO A 433 7.80 -4.51 -25.03
N LEU A 434 7.47 -3.50 -24.22
CA LEU A 434 8.12 -3.25 -22.93
C LEU A 434 7.35 -3.95 -21.80
N PRO A 435 8.02 -4.31 -20.68
CA PRO A 435 7.33 -4.81 -19.50
C PRO A 435 6.24 -3.85 -19.00
N GLU A 436 5.28 -4.37 -18.24
CA GLU A 436 4.20 -3.58 -17.65
C GLU A 436 4.74 -2.35 -16.90
N GLY A 437 4.11 -1.19 -17.09
CA GLY A 437 4.50 0.08 -16.48
C GLY A 437 5.78 0.72 -17.04
N VAL A 438 6.69 -0.04 -17.65
CA VAL A 438 7.96 0.51 -18.18
C VAL A 438 7.70 1.49 -19.32
N GLU A 439 6.84 1.15 -20.28
CA GLU A 439 6.48 2.07 -21.37
C GLU A 439 5.91 3.39 -20.82
N ASN A 440 5.02 3.29 -19.84
CA ASN A 440 4.34 4.44 -19.25
C ASN A 440 5.31 5.36 -18.50
N LEU A 441 6.25 4.78 -17.77
CA LEU A 441 7.32 5.52 -17.10
C LEU A 441 8.27 6.15 -18.14
N MET A 442 8.71 5.45 -19.18
CA MET A 442 9.55 6.09 -20.21
C MET A 442 8.80 7.23 -20.93
N ARG A 443 7.50 7.07 -21.18
CA ARG A 443 6.63 8.13 -21.71
C ARG A 443 6.53 9.34 -20.79
N TYR A 444 6.59 9.16 -19.48
CA TYR A 444 6.66 10.26 -18.51
C TYR A 444 7.85 11.18 -18.78
N HIS A 445 9.05 10.61 -18.92
CA HIS A 445 10.22 11.41 -19.28
C HIS A 445 10.09 12.02 -20.68
N ARG A 446 9.59 11.25 -21.66
CA ARG A 446 9.52 11.73 -23.05
C ARG A 446 8.50 12.84 -23.28
N MET A 447 7.41 12.86 -22.52
CA MET A 447 6.40 13.93 -22.56
C MET A 447 6.98 15.27 -22.08
N LYS A 448 7.80 15.26 -21.02
CA LYS A 448 8.46 16.48 -20.52
C LYS A 448 9.39 17.12 -21.55
N LEU A 449 9.96 16.31 -22.43
CA LEU A 449 10.86 16.74 -23.49
C LEU A 449 10.15 16.98 -24.82
N ALA A 450 8.82 17.05 -24.83
CA ALA A 450 8.07 17.33 -26.05
C ALA A 450 8.47 18.68 -26.65
N ARG A 451 8.72 18.69 -27.96
CA ARG A 451 9.13 19.90 -28.71
C ARG A 451 7.96 20.67 -29.29
N ASP A 452 6.79 20.06 -29.32
CA ASP A 452 5.56 20.62 -29.84
C ASP A 452 4.33 19.90 -29.28
N LEU A 453 3.15 20.39 -29.64
CA LEU A 453 1.88 19.83 -29.20
C LEU A 453 1.66 18.39 -29.70
N ASP A 454 2.20 18.04 -30.87
CA ASP A 454 2.02 16.73 -31.49
C ASP A 454 2.81 15.66 -30.71
N GLU A 455 4.07 15.97 -30.36
CA GLU A 455 4.87 15.16 -29.46
C GLU A 455 4.24 15.08 -28.07
N PHE A 456 3.72 16.19 -27.54
CA PHE A 456 3.04 16.19 -26.25
C PHE A 456 1.88 15.20 -26.24
N VAL A 457 0.94 15.31 -27.19
CA VAL A 457 -0.22 14.40 -27.27
C VAL A 457 0.22 12.96 -27.47
N ARG A 458 1.24 12.71 -28.31
CA ARG A 458 1.78 11.37 -28.55
C ARG A 458 2.30 10.71 -27.27
N PHE A 459 3.03 11.44 -26.44
CA PHE A 459 3.71 10.89 -25.26
C PHE A 459 2.94 11.04 -23.94
N ALA A 460 2.01 11.99 -23.86
CA ALA A 460 1.08 12.14 -22.74
C ALA A 460 0.12 10.95 -22.58
N LEU A 461 -0.19 10.26 -23.69
CA LEU A 461 -1.05 9.07 -23.67
C LEU A 461 -0.29 7.83 -23.16
N ARG A 462 -0.74 7.30 -22.02
CA ARG A 462 -0.22 6.10 -21.35
C ARG A 462 -1.20 4.96 -21.39
N ARG A 463 -0.71 3.72 -21.48
CA ARG A 463 -1.54 2.51 -21.40
C ARG A 463 -2.15 2.39 -20.00
N GLY A 464 -3.47 2.26 -19.88
CA GLY A 464 -4.07 1.87 -18.61
C GLY A 464 -3.76 0.40 -18.33
N GLU A 465 -2.91 0.14 -17.33
CA GLU A 465 -2.46 -1.22 -17.02
C GLU A 465 -3.54 -1.99 -16.26
N PHE A 466 -4.22 -1.34 -15.32
CA PHE A 466 -5.31 -1.98 -14.57
C PHE A 466 -6.31 -0.98 -13.99
N VAL A 467 -7.52 -1.48 -13.77
CA VAL A 467 -8.62 -0.78 -13.10
C VAL A 467 -8.66 -1.23 -11.65
N MET A 468 -8.48 -0.28 -10.74
CA MET A 468 -8.55 -0.52 -9.29
C MET A 468 -9.99 -0.72 -8.82
N TYR A 469 -10.12 -1.34 -7.64
CA TYR A 469 -11.39 -1.68 -6.99
C TYR A 469 -12.22 -2.71 -7.77
N LEU A 470 -11.58 -3.48 -8.65
CA LEU A 470 -12.19 -4.60 -9.36
C LEU A 470 -11.44 -5.90 -9.00
N PRO A 471 -12.06 -6.81 -8.23
CA PRO A 471 -11.37 -7.99 -7.71
C PRO A 471 -10.99 -8.95 -8.83
N ASP A 472 -9.71 -9.31 -8.87
CA ASP A 472 -9.18 -10.38 -9.72
C ASP A 472 -8.74 -11.55 -8.84
N PRO A 473 -9.29 -12.76 -9.01
CA PRO A 473 -8.93 -13.92 -8.18
C PRO A 473 -7.47 -14.35 -8.32
N ARG A 474 -6.74 -13.85 -9.32
CA ARG A 474 -5.32 -14.17 -9.54
C ARG A 474 -4.39 -13.36 -8.65
N THR A 475 -4.81 -12.19 -8.18
CA THR A 475 -3.97 -11.27 -7.38
C THR A 475 -4.67 -10.76 -6.13
N LYS A 476 -3.96 -9.99 -5.30
CA LYS A 476 -4.48 -9.43 -4.04
C LYS A 476 -4.66 -7.91 -4.09
N LEU A 477 -4.55 -7.31 -5.27
CA LEU A 477 -4.53 -5.86 -5.46
C LEU A 477 -5.92 -5.23 -5.56
N ASP A 478 -7.00 -6.04 -5.54
CA ASP A 478 -8.34 -5.63 -5.96
C ASP A 478 -8.28 -4.83 -7.28
N ALA A 479 -7.53 -5.35 -8.25
CA ALA A 479 -7.29 -4.71 -9.53
C ALA A 479 -7.44 -5.70 -10.68
N THR A 480 -8.03 -5.26 -11.79
CA THR A 480 -8.22 -6.07 -13.01
C THR A 480 -7.62 -5.37 -14.22
N ALA A 481 -6.78 -6.07 -14.98
CA ALA A 481 -6.21 -5.56 -16.23
C ALA A 481 -7.24 -5.52 -17.39
N PRO A 482 -7.29 -4.45 -18.20
CA PRO A 482 -8.02 -4.44 -19.48
C PRO A 482 -7.46 -5.47 -20.49
N PRO A 483 -8.28 -5.96 -21.43
CA PRO A 483 -9.71 -5.70 -21.57
C PRO A 483 -10.52 -6.40 -20.48
N LEU A 484 -11.47 -5.66 -19.89
CA LEU A 484 -12.46 -6.24 -18.99
C LEU A 484 -13.33 -7.25 -19.75
N LYS A 485 -13.82 -8.27 -19.03
CA LYS A 485 -14.73 -9.27 -19.60
C LYS A 485 -16.17 -8.91 -19.23
N SER A 486 -17.13 -9.36 -20.04
CA SER A 486 -18.56 -9.21 -19.71
C SER A 486 -18.94 -9.88 -18.40
N THR A 487 -18.17 -10.89 -17.98
CA THR A 487 -18.31 -11.62 -16.72
C THR A 487 -17.52 -11.01 -15.55
N THR A 488 -16.82 -9.89 -15.75
CA THR A 488 -16.10 -9.22 -14.66
C THR A 488 -17.09 -8.85 -13.57
N ARG A 489 -16.85 -9.33 -12.34
CA ARG A 489 -17.71 -9.03 -11.20
C ARG A 489 -17.37 -7.65 -10.69
N PHE A 490 -18.27 -6.72 -10.91
CA PHE A 490 -18.15 -5.37 -10.37
C PHE A 490 -18.63 -5.39 -8.90
N PRO A 491 -17.81 -4.98 -7.93
CA PRO A 491 -18.33 -4.65 -6.61
C PRO A 491 -19.23 -3.42 -6.73
N TYR A 492 -20.23 -3.29 -5.86
CA TYR A 492 -21.27 -2.26 -5.98
C TYR A 492 -21.98 -2.30 -7.34
N ASP A 493 -22.76 -1.27 -7.72
CA ASP A 493 -23.40 -1.18 -9.04
C ASP A 493 -22.50 -0.54 -10.11
N PHE A 494 -21.17 -0.72 -10.03
CA PHE A 494 -20.24 -0.20 -11.04
C PHE A 494 -20.45 -0.84 -12.42
N GLY A 495 -21.13 -1.99 -12.50
CA GLY A 495 -21.38 -2.71 -13.75
C GLY A 495 -22.25 -1.95 -14.74
N ALA A 496 -23.26 -1.19 -14.29
CA ALA A 496 -24.00 -0.29 -15.17
C ALA A 496 -23.14 0.94 -15.53
N MET A 497 -22.36 1.43 -14.56
CA MET A 497 -21.54 2.63 -14.68
C MET A 497 -20.37 2.50 -15.66
N LEU A 498 -19.71 1.34 -15.74
CA LEU A 498 -18.54 1.15 -16.60
C LEU A 498 -18.89 0.70 -18.03
N LYS A 499 -20.11 0.23 -18.28
CA LYS A 499 -20.52 -0.32 -19.60
C LYS A 499 -20.41 0.68 -20.75
N TRP A 500 -20.61 1.97 -20.49
CA TRP A 500 -20.47 3.00 -21.54
C TRP A 500 -19.01 3.37 -21.83
N ARG A 501 -18.08 3.01 -20.93
CA ARG A 501 -16.62 3.10 -21.12
C ARG A 501 -16.14 1.93 -21.96
N THR A 502 -16.58 1.89 -23.22
CA THR A 502 -16.33 0.77 -24.13
C THR A 502 -14.84 0.50 -24.34
N GLU A 503 -13.99 1.52 -24.16
CA GLU A 503 -12.53 1.39 -24.22
C GLU A 503 -11.96 0.44 -23.16
N LEU A 504 -12.62 0.26 -22.01
CA LEU A 504 -12.17 -0.67 -20.97
C LEU A 504 -12.27 -2.14 -21.41
N PHE A 505 -13.06 -2.42 -22.44
CA PHE A 505 -13.25 -3.73 -23.04
C PHE A 505 -12.40 -3.91 -24.30
N GLN A 506 -11.55 -2.92 -24.64
CA GLN A 506 -10.60 -2.97 -25.74
C GLN A 506 -9.18 -3.24 -25.22
N PRO A 507 -8.29 -3.81 -26.05
CA PRO A 507 -6.90 -4.01 -25.65
C PRO A 507 -6.15 -2.68 -25.56
N ASN A 508 -5.28 -2.55 -24.55
CA ASN A 508 -4.35 -1.44 -24.37
C ASN A 508 -4.98 -0.03 -24.47
N PRO A 509 -6.10 0.26 -23.75
CA PRO A 509 -6.67 1.60 -23.78
C PRO A 509 -5.68 2.62 -23.23
N ARG A 510 -5.64 3.82 -23.82
CA ARG A 510 -4.69 4.87 -23.42
C ARG A 510 -5.37 6.08 -22.82
N TYR A 511 -4.78 6.63 -21.77
CA TYR A 511 -5.32 7.77 -21.02
C TYR A 511 -4.24 8.80 -20.73
N PHE A 512 -4.64 10.00 -20.33
CA PHE A 512 -3.75 10.90 -19.61
C PHE A 512 -3.58 10.43 -18.18
N ASP A 513 -2.36 10.43 -17.70
CA ASP A 513 -2.03 10.25 -16.29
C ASP A 513 -1.99 11.62 -15.59
N GLU A 514 -1.76 11.64 -14.28
CA GLU A 514 -1.81 12.84 -13.43
C GLU A 514 -0.92 13.97 -13.96
N ASP A 515 0.25 13.66 -14.50
CA ASP A 515 1.18 14.65 -15.02
C ASP A 515 0.71 15.33 -16.31
N ALA A 516 0.16 14.57 -17.25
CA ALA A 516 -0.39 15.13 -18.48
C ALA A 516 -1.59 16.05 -18.19
N ALA A 517 -2.49 15.59 -17.31
CA ALA A 517 -3.63 16.39 -16.86
C ALA A 517 -3.17 17.68 -16.14
N SER A 518 -2.13 17.56 -15.30
CA SER A 518 -1.54 18.70 -14.58
C SER A 518 -0.86 19.71 -15.51
N VAL A 519 -0.05 19.27 -16.47
CA VAL A 519 0.58 20.16 -17.47
C VAL A 519 -0.50 20.93 -18.24
N MET A 520 -1.54 20.24 -18.69
CA MET A 520 -2.62 20.86 -19.44
C MET A 520 -3.45 21.83 -18.59
N SER A 521 -3.69 21.52 -17.32
CA SER A 521 -4.47 22.37 -16.41
C SER A 521 -3.70 23.61 -15.92
N ALA A 522 -2.40 23.45 -15.68
CA ALA A 522 -1.58 24.46 -15.01
C ALA A 522 -0.77 25.34 -15.98
N PHE A 523 -0.35 24.81 -17.13
CA PHE A 523 0.59 25.51 -18.01
C PHE A 523 0.04 25.85 -19.39
N MET A 524 -1.01 25.17 -19.85
CA MET A 524 -1.60 25.45 -21.16
C MET A 524 -2.71 26.50 -21.06
N PRO A 525 -2.63 27.60 -21.83
CA PRO A 525 -3.76 28.51 -21.96
C PRO A 525 -4.88 27.85 -22.77
N LEU A 526 -6.11 28.35 -22.63
CA LEU A 526 -7.30 27.78 -23.24
C LEU A 526 -7.17 27.53 -24.77
N PRO A 527 -6.55 28.40 -25.60
CA PRO A 527 -6.33 28.12 -27.01
C PRO A 527 -5.47 26.88 -27.28
N LEU A 528 -4.45 26.65 -26.44
CA LEU A 528 -3.57 25.49 -26.57
C LEU A 528 -4.31 24.21 -26.14
N MET A 529 -5.10 24.27 -25.07
CA MET A 529 -5.96 23.17 -24.65
C MET A 529 -6.99 22.80 -25.73
N ALA A 530 -7.57 23.80 -26.43
CA ALA A 530 -8.50 23.58 -27.54
C ALA A 530 -7.83 22.85 -28.72
N ARG A 531 -6.58 23.16 -29.02
CA ARG A 531 -5.81 22.42 -30.04
C ARG A 531 -5.56 20.96 -29.62
N VAL A 532 -5.37 20.67 -28.34
CA VAL A 532 -5.30 19.28 -27.84
C VAL A 532 -6.64 18.58 -28.09
N ALA A 533 -7.77 19.19 -27.71
CA ALA A 533 -9.11 18.64 -27.92
C ALA A 533 -9.43 18.34 -29.40
N GLN A 534 -8.87 19.15 -30.31
CA GLN A 534 -9.04 19.03 -31.75
C GLN A 534 -8.06 18.03 -32.40
N SER A 535 -7.09 17.51 -31.67
CA SER A 535 -6.11 16.56 -32.20
C SER A 535 -6.75 15.25 -32.61
N ASP A 536 -6.47 14.79 -33.83
CA ASP A 536 -6.85 13.48 -34.36
C ASP A 536 -6.03 12.32 -33.76
N ARG A 537 -4.95 12.63 -33.03
CA ARG A 537 -4.13 11.65 -32.32
C ARG A 537 -4.74 11.18 -31.01
N LEU A 538 -5.74 11.89 -30.48
CA LEU A 538 -6.45 11.46 -29.27
C LEU A 538 -7.38 10.28 -29.59
N PRO A 539 -7.32 9.19 -28.80
CA PRO A 539 -8.37 8.17 -28.82
C PRO A 539 -9.76 8.81 -28.58
N PRO A 540 -10.84 8.28 -29.17
CA PRO A 540 -12.17 8.89 -29.06
C PRO A 540 -12.65 9.17 -27.63
N HIS A 541 -12.33 8.30 -26.66
CA HIS A 541 -12.68 8.52 -25.26
C HIS A 541 -11.87 9.64 -24.61
N MET A 542 -10.61 9.82 -25.02
CA MET A 542 -9.79 10.95 -24.57
C MET A 542 -10.23 12.26 -25.21
N GLN A 543 -10.58 12.25 -26.50
CA GLN A 543 -11.16 13.43 -27.16
C GLN A 543 -12.46 13.87 -26.47
N ARG A 544 -13.33 12.92 -26.07
CA ARG A 544 -14.53 13.19 -25.27
C ARG A 544 -14.19 13.94 -23.98
N ASP A 545 -13.30 13.38 -23.17
CA ASP A 545 -13.03 13.87 -21.81
C ASP A 545 -12.30 15.24 -21.86
N VAL A 546 -11.29 15.37 -22.72
CA VAL A 546 -10.55 16.61 -22.96
C VAL A 546 -11.47 17.70 -23.52
N ALA A 547 -12.28 17.41 -24.55
CA ALA A 547 -13.14 18.40 -25.16
C ALA A 547 -14.23 18.89 -24.20
N LEU A 548 -14.78 18.02 -23.35
CA LEU A 548 -15.74 18.43 -22.32
C LEU A 548 -15.08 19.43 -21.35
N ALA A 549 -13.87 19.11 -20.87
CA ALA A 549 -13.17 19.99 -19.94
C ALA A 549 -12.83 21.36 -20.55
N VAL A 550 -12.33 21.37 -21.79
CA VAL A 550 -12.03 22.60 -22.53
C VAL A 550 -13.28 23.42 -22.80
N TRP A 551 -14.39 22.78 -23.21
CA TRP A 551 -15.64 23.49 -23.45
C TRP A 551 -16.19 24.11 -22.17
N THR A 552 -16.19 23.37 -21.06
CA THR A 552 -16.60 23.89 -19.75
C THR A 552 -15.73 25.08 -19.34
N ARG A 553 -14.40 24.97 -19.47
CA ARG A 553 -13.47 26.05 -19.18
C ARG A 553 -13.74 27.30 -20.03
N ALA A 554 -13.96 27.14 -21.33
CA ALA A 554 -14.28 28.23 -22.25
C ALA A 554 -15.59 28.94 -21.89
N VAL A 555 -16.63 28.18 -21.52
CA VAL A 555 -17.91 28.74 -21.04
C VAL A 555 -17.70 29.57 -19.77
N LEU A 556 -16.96 29.06 -18.80
CA LEU A 556 -16.73 29.74 -17.52
C LEU A 556 -15.86 31.00 -17.68
N LEU A 557 -14.91 30.99 -18.62
CA LEU A 557 -14.07 32.15 -18.96
C LEU A 557 -14.75 33.14 -19.91
N GLU A 558 -15.97 32.85 -20.33
CA GLU A 558 -16.76 33.62 -21.30
C GLU A 558 -16.09 33.76 -22.68
N ASP A 559 -15.27 32.77 -23.06
CA ASP A 559 -14.63 32.68 -24.37
C ASP A 559 -15.54 31.98 -25.38
N ALA A 560 -16.41 32.78 -26.01
CA ALA A 560 -17.40 32.26 -26.95
C ALA A 560 -16.76 31.66 -28.21
N GLU A 561 -15.60 32.15 -28.65
CA GLU A 561 -14.93 31.66 -29.87
C GLU A 561 -14.48 30.21 -29.68
N ILE A 562 -13.71 29.96 -28.60
CA ILE A 562 -13.22 28.62 -28.30
C ILE A 562 -14.38 27.70 -27.94
N ALA A 563 -15.33 28.15 -27.13
CA ALA A 563 -16.47 27.34 -26.76
C ALA A 563 -17.28 26.89 -27.99
N ASN A 564 -17.48 27.76 -28.99
CA ASN A 564 -18.13 27.39 -30.25
C ASN A 564 -17.31 26.44 -31.10
N SER A 565 -15.98 26.58 -31.11
CA SER A 565 -15.08 25.71 -31.87
C SER A 565 -15.06 24.27 -31.33
N VAL A 566 -15.19 24.09 -30.00
CA VAL A 566 -15.11 22.79 -29.34
C VAL A 566 -16.49 22.13 -29.18
N ALA A 567 -17.58 22.90 -29.12
CA ALA A 567 -18.94 22.38 -28.93
C ALA A 567 -19.35 21.26 -29.91
N PRO A 568 -19.03 21.29 -31.23
CA PRO A 568 -19.33 20.18 -32.13
C PRO A 568 -18.66 18.86 -31.75
N ILE A 569 -17.45 18.92 -31.17
CA ILE A 569 -16.71 17.74 -30.71
C ILE A 569 -17.44 17.13 -29.51
N VAL A 570 -17.79 17.95 -28.52
CA VAL A 570 -18.52 17.49 -27.33
C VAL A 570 -19.89 16.93 -27.72
N ALA A 571 -20.64 17.63 -28.59
CA ALA A 571 -21.95 17.19 -29.05
C ALA A 571 -21.93 15.80 -29.71
N ARG A 572 -20.86 15.47 -30.43
CA ARG A 572 -20.66 14.14 -31.05
C ARG A 572 -20.50 13.03 -30.01
N HIS A 573 -19.87 13.31 -28.87
CA HIS A 573 -19.66 12.32 -27.80
C HIS A 573 -20.81 12.25 -26.78
N PHE A 574 -21.66 13.28 -26.73
CA PHE A 574 -22.84 13.34 -25.86
C PHE A 574 -24.15 13.52 -26.66
N PRO A 575 -24.47 12.60 -27.59
CA PRO A 575 -25.62 12.74 -28.49
C PRO A 575 -26.97 12.75 -27.78
N GLN A 576 -27.06 12.21 -26.56
CA GLN A 576 -28.26 12.22 -25.74
C GLN A 576 -28.76 13.64 -25.39
N TYR A 577 -27.90 14.65 -25.49
CA TYR A 577 -28.25 16.06 -25.28
C TYR A 577 -28.31 16.88 -26.59
N GLY A 578 -28.49 16.23 -27.75
CA GLY A 578 -28.44 16.86 -29.07
C GLY A 578 -29.42 18.03 -29.29
N GLY A 579 -30.54 18.08 -28.57
CA GLY A 579 -31.43 19.25 -28.55
C GLY A 579 -30.77 20.48 -27.91
N GLY A 580 -30.16 20.31 -26.74
CA GLY A 580 -29.44 21.37 -26.03
C GLY A 580 -28.20 21.86 -26.78
N TRP A 581 -27.43 20.95 -27.40
CA TRP A 581 -26.27 21.34 -28.20
C TRP A 581 -26.65 22.22 -29.40
N ARG A 582 -27.74 21.89 -30.10
CA ARG A 582 -28.27 22.74 -31.18
C ARG A 582 -28.75 24.10 -30.67
N ALA A 583 -29.45 24.12 -29.54
CA ALA A 583 -29.90 25.37 -28.92
C ALA A 583 -28.70 26.28 -28.57
N TYR A 584 -27.69 25.75 -27.89
CA TYR A 584 -26.44 26.45 -27.58
C TYR A 584 -25.74 27.00 -28.83
N GLN A 585 -25.57 26.17 -29.86
CA GLN A 585 -24.89 26.57 -31.11
C GLN A 585 -25.66 27.67 -31.86
N SER A 586 -26.99 27.59 -31.86
CA SER A 586 -27.88 28.56 -32.53
C SER A 586 -28.14 29.84 -31.71
N ALA A 587 -27.71 29.91 -30.45
CA ALA A 587 -28.02 31.01 -29.56
C ALA A 587 -27.45 32.34 -30.11
N PRO A 588 -28.30 33.34 -30.43
CA PRO A 588 -27.92 34.56 -31.14
C PRO A 588 -27.19 35.58 -30.27
N THR A 589 -27.35 35.52 -28.94
CA THR A 589 -26.76 36.49 -28.01
C THR A 589 -25.86 35.81 -26.99
N PRO A 590 -24.83 36.50 -26.45
CA PRO A 590 -24.00 35.98 -25.37
C PRO A 590 -24.83 35.54 -24.15
N GLN A 591 -25.86 36.30 -23.80
CA GLN A 591 -26.73 35.98 -22.66
C GLN A 591 -27.53 34.70 -22.90
N GLN A 592 -28.12 34.53 -24.08
CA GLN A 592 -28.84 33.30 -24.41
C GLN A 592 -27.88 32.11 -24.46
N LYS A 593 -26.67 32.30 -25.01
CA LYS A 593 -25.65 31.28 -25.06
C LYS A 593 -25.20 30.84 -23.65
N LYS A 594 -25.10 31.78 -22.70
CA LYS A 594 -24.80 31.50 -21.28
C LYS A 594 -25.90 30.66 -20.62
N ILE A 595 -27.18 30.95 -20.90
CA ILE A 595 -28.32 30.16 -20.40
C ILE A 595 -28.30 28.74 -20.99
N GLU A 596 -28.15 28.61 -22.31
CA GLU A 596 -28.11 27.30 -22.96
C GLU A 596 -26.90 26.45 -22.51
N ALA A 597 -25.75 27.10 -22.27
CA ALA A 597 -24.59 26.43 -21.68
C ALA A 597 -24.87 25.94 -20.26
N ALA A 598 -25.53 26.76 -19.43
CA ALA A 598 -25.87 26.38 -18.06
C ALA A 598 -26.85 25.18 -18.03
N LEU A 599 -27.86 25.17 -18.90
CA LEU A 599 -28.78 24.05 -19.05
C LEU A 599 -28.08 22.76 -19.51
N LEU A 600 -27.05 22.86 -20.36
CA LEU A 600 -26.22 21.72 -20.74
C LEU A 600 -25.36 21.22 -19.59
N LEU A 601 -24.67 22.12 -18.88
CA LEU A 601 -23.82 21.79 -17.75
C LEU A 601 -24.60 21.13 -16.60
N LEU A 602 -25.84 21.55 -16.34
CA LEU A 602 -26.73 20.87 -15.38
C LEU A 602 -27.02 19.41 -15.73
N ARG A 603 -27.05 19.08 -17.04
CA ARG A 603 -27.23 17.71 -17.53
C ARG A 603 -25.91 16.93 -17.65
N LEU A 604 -24.78 17.58 -17.39
CA LEU A 604 -23.42 17.01 -17.48
C LEU A 604 -22.76 17.07 -16.10
N PRO A 605 -23.15 16.20 -15.16
CA PRO A 605 -22.70 16.27 -13.76
C PRO A 605 -21.19 16.06 -13.55
N GLY A 606 -20.47 15.52 -14.54
CA GLY A 606 -19.00 15.42 -14.53
C GLY A 606 -18.28 16.45 -15.37
N ALA A 607 -18.97 17.48 -15.84
CA ALA A 607 -18.33 18.61 -16.50
C ALA A 607 -17.51 19.40 -15.47
N SER A 608 -16.22 19.59 -15.76
CA SER A 608 -15.27 20.33 -14.93
C SER A 608 -14.36 21.14 -15.87
N PRO A 609 -13.92 22.36 -15.50
CA PRO A 609 -12.96 23.12 -16.32
C PRO A 609 -11.53 22.54 -16.29
N TRP A 610 -11.32 21.43 -15.60
CA TRP A 610 -10.04 20.78 -15.38
C TRP A 610 -10.01 19.40 -16.06
N PRO A 611 -9.08 19.14 -16.99
CA PRO A 611 -8.76 17.80 -17.45
C PRO A 611 -8.39 16.89 -16.28
N ASP A 612 -8.84 15.64 -16.33
CA ASP A 612 -8.61 14.67 -15.27
C ASP A 612 -7.80 13.47 -15.79
N SER A 613 -7.19 12.74 -14.86
CA SER A 613 -6.40 11.54 -15.13
C SER A 613 -7.28 10.28 -15.25
N GLY A 614 -6.78 9.30 -16.00
CA GLY A 614 -7.40 7.99 -16.12
C GLY A 614 -8.84 8.05 -16.64
N LEU A 615 -9.80 7.62 -15.80
CA LEU A 615 -11.21 7.60 -16.19
C LEU A 615 -11.88 8.96 -16.11
N GLY A 616 -11.31 10.02 -15.53
CA GLY A 616 -11.92 11.36 -15.49
C GLY A 616 -13.42 11.40 -15.11
N TYR A 617 -14.30 11.30 -16.12
CA TYR A 617 -15.73 11.05 -16.00
C TYR A 617 -16.12 9.56 -16.20
N PRO A 618 -16.21 8.70 -15.17
CA PRO A 618 -16.52 7.28 -15.32
C PRO A 618 -18.02 6.96 -15.40
N TYR A 619 -18.94 7.88 -15.11
CA TYR A 619 -20.37 7.58 -14.89
C TYR A 619 -21.27 8.15 -16.00
N THR A 620 -22.08 7.32 -16.68
CA THR A 620 -23.17 7.83 -17.53
C THR A 620 -24.44 8.04 -16.75
N GLY A 621 -25.02 9.23 -16.85
CA GLY A 621 -26.34 9.52 -16.29
C GLY A 621 -26.32 9.68 -14.77
N ASP A 622 -25.20 10.15 -14.22
CA ASP A 622 -25.11 10.41 -12.79
C ASP A 622 -26.19 11.41 -12.37
N ARG A 623 -26.76 11.19 -11.19
CA ARG A 623 -27.49 12.25 -10.51
C ARG A 623 -26.45 13.08 -9.76
N ILE A 624 -26.56 14.41 -9.85
CA ILE A 624 -25.75 15.33 -9.04
C ILE A 624 -25.68 14.80 -7.60
N GLY A 625 -24.46 14.51 -7.12
CA GLY A 625 -24.18 14.14 -5.73
C GLY A 625 -24.35 12.66 -5.32
N LEU A 626 -24.63 11.72 -6.23
CA LEU A 626 -24.83 10.30 -5.88
C LEU A 626 -23.53 9.55 -5.56
N VAL A 627 -22.41 10.04 -6.11
CA VAL A 627 -21.03 9.70 -5.74
C VAL A 627 -20.26 11.01 -5.62
N ALA A 628 -19.76 11.32 -4.43
CA ALA A 628 -19.17 12.63 -4.14
C ALA A 628 -17.97 12.96 -5.05
N THR A 629 -17.74 14.27 -5.27
CA THR A 629 -16.53 14.95 -5.83
C THR A 629 -16.40 15.22 -7.34
N ARG A 630 -17.43 15.09 -8.19
CA ARG A 630 -17.20 15.24 -9.66
C ARG A 630 -17.94 16.36 -10.39
N TRP A 631 -18.75 17.14 -9.67
CA TRP A 631 -19.17 18.47 -10.14
C TRP A 631 -18.21 19.51 -9.56
N TRP A 632 -17.76 20.52 -10.33
CA TRP A 632 -16.70 21.40 -9.85
C TRP A 632 -17.10 22.12 -8.55
N GLU A 633 -16.33 21.90 -7.50
CA GLU A 633 -16.46 22.61 -6.23
C GLU A 633 -15.57 23.85 -6.24
N HIS A 634 -15.86 24.81 -5.36
CA HIS A 634 -15.01 25.99 -5.25
C HIS A 634 -13.57 25.60 -4.85
N ALA A 635 -13.43 24.62 -3.94
CA ALA A 635 -12.14 24.12 -3.45
C ALA A 635 -11.27 23.47 -4.55
N ASP A 636 -11.86 22.95 -5.64
CA ASP A 636 -11.08 22.41 -6.76
C ASP A 636 -10.19 23.48 -7.39
N SER A 637 -10.66 24.73 -7.39
CA SER A 637 -9.94 25.86 -7.96
C SER A 637 -8.74 26.27 -7.09
N ASP A 638 -8.78 25.99 -5.78
CA ASP A 638 -7.66 26.19 -4.84
C ASP A 638 -6.56 25.15 -5.05
N ASN A 639 -6.91 23.90 -5.36
CA ASN A 639 -5.92 22.86 -5.66
C ASN A 639 -5.11 23.20 -6.94
N GLN A 640 -5.77 23.81 -7.93
CA GLN A 640 -5.12 24.30 -9.16
C GLN A 640 -4.28 25.57 -8.92
N ALA A 641 -4.32 26.17 -7.73
CA ALA A 641 -3.60 27.40 -7.35
C ALA A 641 -2.20 27.17 -6.87
N ALA A 642 -2.05 26.07 -6.17
CA ALA A 642 -0.83 25.71 -5.50
C ALA A 642 0.33 25.53 -6.50
N VAL A 643 0.05 25.36 -7.80
CA VAL A 643 1.09 25.14 -8.82
C VAL A 643 1.96 26.39 -9.03
N GLY A 644 1.41 27.60 -8.86
CA GLY A 644 2.21 28.85 -8.96
C GLY A 644 3.20 29.07 -7.80
N ALA A 645 3.11 28.27 -6.74
CA ALA A 645 3.96 28.32 -5.56
C ALA A 645 4.83 27.07 -5.38
N ARG A 646 4.78 26.10 -6.32
CA ARG A 646 5.46 24.81 -6.19
C ARG A 646 6.05 24.39 -7.53
N ASP A 647 7.34 24.67 -7.70
CA ASP A 647 8.22 23.78 -8.47
C ASP A 647 8.24 22.36 -7.84
N ASP A 648 7.62 22.16 -6.66
CA ASP A 648 7.79 20.99 -5.79
C ASP A 648 6.68 19.92 -5.89
N VAL A 649 5.72 20.00 -6.84
CA VAL A 649 4.64 19.00 -6.92
C VAL A 649 5.19 17.66 -7.42
N PRO A 650 5.17 16.59 -6.59
CA PRO A 650 5.52 15.24 -7.04
C PRO A 650 4.41 14.70 -7.93
N LEU A 651 4.65 14.51 -9.23
CA LEU A 651 3.67 13.84 -10.10
C LEU A 651 3.82 12.32 -10.11
N CYS A 652 4.88 11.82 -9.51
CA CYS A 652 5.02 10.40 -9.24
C CYS A 652 5.78 10.19 -7.93
N SER A 653 5.08 10.41 -6.82
CA SER A 653 5.61 10.13 -5.47
C SER A 653 6.12 8.69 -5.33
N ASP A 654 5.57 7.76 -6.11
CA ASP A 654 5.93 6.33 -6.05
C ASP A 654 7.03 5.91 -7.04
N CYS A 655 7.58 6.82 -7.86
CA CYS A 655 8.59 6.51 -8.89
C CYS A 655 10.05 6.62 -8.41
N ALA A 656 10.29 6.44 -7.10
CA ALA A 656 11.59 6.48 -6.43
C ALA A 656 12.18 7.84 -6.07
N LEU A 657 11.90 8.90 -6.81
CA LEU A 657 12.16 10.28 -6.40
C LEU A 657 11.09 11.17 -7.04
N PRO A 658 10.46 12.09 -6.29
CA PRO A 658 9.42 12.95 -6.82
C PRO A 658 9.99 13.81 -7.95
N LEU A 659 9.66 13.46 -9.19
CA LEU A 659 10.01 14.28 -10.33
C LEU A 659 9.06 15.47 -10.35
N GLN A 660 9.65 16.66 -10.23
CA GLN A 660 8.94 17.92 -10.26
C GLN A 660 8.14 18.07 -11.56
N LEU A 661 6.93 18.64 -11.43
CA LEU A 661 6.14 19.06 -12.57
C LEU A 661 6.88 20.17 -13.32
N ALA A 662 7.16 19.94 -14.60
CA ALA A 662 7.81 20.91 -15.47
C ALA A 662 7.00 21.05 -16.75
N ALA A 663 6.83 22.29 -17.20
CA ALA A 663 6.25 22.57 -18.50
C ALA A 663 7.22 22.14 -19.62
N PRO A 664 6.77 21.39 -20.64
CA PRO A 664 7.57 21.17 -21.84
C PRO A 664 8.00 22.50 -22.48
N GLU A 665 9.19 22.52 -23.10
CA GLU A 665 9.82 23.76 -23.60
C GLU A 665 8.99 24.52 -24.62
N PHE A 666 8.13 23.83 -25.39
CA PHE A 666 7.26 24.47 -26.38
C PHE A 666 6.16 25.34 -25.75
N ILE A 667 5.86 25.16 -24.46
CA ILE A 667 4.93 26.01 -23.71
C ILE A 667 5.71 27.22 -23.21
N THR A 668 5.47 28.36 -23.84
CA THR A 668 6.26 29.57 -23.59
C THR A 668 6.00 30.16 -22.20
N HIS A 669 6.83 31.12 -21.78
CA HIS A 669 6.53 31.90 -20.56
C HIS A 669 5.19 32.65 -20.69
N GLN A 670 4.90 33.20 -21.87
CA GLN A 670 3.64 33.90 -22.14
C GLN A 670 2.43 32.97 -22.04
N ASP A 671 2.53 31.74 -22.57
CA ASP A 671 1.48 30.73 -22.44
C ASP A 671 1.19 30.41 -20.98
N ARG A 672 2.24 30.23 -20.18
CA ARG A 672 2.13 29.95 -18.73
C ARG A 672 1.53 31.11 -17.94
N ASP A 673 1.88 32.35 -18.28
CA ASP A 673 1.29 33.52 -17.62
C ASP A 673 -0.19 33.66 -17.99
N CYS A 674 -0.55 33.43 -19.26
CA CYS A 674 -1.94 33.41 -19.71
C CYS A 674 -2.75 32.31 -19.00
N ALA A 675 -2.20 31.08 -18.91
CA ALA A 675 -2.83 29.99 -18.17
C ALA A 675 -3.04 30.35 -16.69
N ARG A 676 -2.06 31.00 -16.04
CA ARG A 676 -2.16 31.45 -14.64
C ARG A 676 -3.28 32.48 -14.46
N ASP A 677 -3.42 33.42 -15.38
CA ASP A 677 -4.47 34.44 -15.34
C ASP A 677 -5.86 33.82 -15.53
N GLU A 678 -6.01 32.88 -16.46
CA GLU A 678 -7.25 32.12 -16.62
C GLU A 678 -7.62 31.35 -15.35
N VAL A 679 -6.65 30.65 -14.75
CA VAL A 679 -6.83 29.89 -13.52
C VAL A 679 -7.18 30.80 -12.33
N SER A 680 -6.61 32.01 -12.27
CA SER A 680 -6.97 33.04 -11.29
C SER A 680 -8.43 33.49 -11.44
N ARG A 681 -8.89 33.70 -12.68
CA ARG A 681 -10.29 34.05 -12.97
C ARG A 681 -11.26 32.92 -12.59
N LEU A 682 -10.92 31.67 -12.89
CA LEU A 682 -11.74 30.52 -12.52
C LEU A 682 -11.92 30.38 -11.00
N ARG A 683 -10.88 30.67 -10.22
CA ARG A 683 -10.96 30.69 -8.74
C ARG A 683 -11.93 31.70 -8.17
N GLN A 684 -12.15 32.81 -8.86
CA GLN A 684 -13.09 33.82 -8.40
C GLN A 684 -14.55 33.39 -8.61
N LEU A 685 -14.78 32.33 -9.40
CA LEU A 685 -16.12 31.79 -9.60
C LEU A 685 -16.52 30.91 -8.41
N PRO A 686 -17.80 30.94 -8.02
CA PRO A 686 -18.30 29.97 -7.06
C PRO A 686 -18.33 28.57 -7.67
N GLY A 687 -18.42 27.54 -6.82
CA GLY A 687 -18.64 26.16 -7.28
C GLY A 687 -19.92 26.03 -8.11
N ALA A 688 -20.03 24.93 -8.84
CA ALA A 688 -21.06 24.72 -9.84
C ALA A 688 -22.50 24.97 -9.39
N PRO A 689 -22.94 24.48 -8.20
CA PRO A 689 -24.32 24.71 -7.74
C PRO A 689 -24.66 26.19 -7.65
N ALA A 690 -23.74 27.01 -7.15
CA ALA A 690 -23.95 28.45 -6.99
C ALA A 690 -23.79 29.21 -8.32
N TYR A 691 -22.80 28.85 -9.15
CA TYR A 691 -22.60 29.50 -10.45
C TYR A 691 -23.80 29.26 -11.39
N LEU A 692 -24.17 27.99 -11.57
CA LEU A 692 -25.27 27.60 -12.46
C LEU A 692 -26.62 27.99 -11.88
N GLY A 693 -26.81 27.82 -10.57
CA GLY A 693 -28.01 28.25 -9.87
C GLY A 693 -28.28 29.73 -10.06
N ALA A 694 -27.26 30.59 -9.97
CA ALA A 694 -27.43 32.03 -10.21
C ALA A 694 -27.92 32.35 -11.64
N ILE A 695 -27.40 31.64 -12.65
CA ILE A 695 -27.82 31.82 -14.06
C ILE A 695 -29.27 31.34 -14.26
N ILE A 696 -29.58 30.16 -13.74
CA ILE A 696 -30.88 29.51 -13.94
C ILE A 696 -31.98 30.23 -13.15
N LEU A 697 -31.73 30.64 -11.91
CA LEU A 697 -32.69 31.42 -11.13
C LEU A 697 -32.99 32.78 -11.78
N ALA A 698 -31.97 33.46 -12.31
CA ALA A 698 -32.16 34.72 -13.04
C ALA A 698 -33.01 34.52 -14.31
N TRP A 699 -32.75 33.44 -15.07
CA TRP A 699 -33.53 33.10 -16.26
C TRP A 699 -34.96 32.67 -15.91
N ALA A 700 -35.15 31.83 -14.90
CA ALA A 700 -36.48 31.38 -14.45
C ALA A 700 -37.35 32.55 -13.98
N ASN A 701 -36.76 33.53 -13.28
CA ASN A 701 -37.47 34.76 -12.91
C ASN A 701 -37.85 35.62 -14.12
N ALA A 702 -37.00 35.67 -15.15
CA ALA A 702 -37.26 36.44 -16.36
C ALA A 702 -38.24 35.74 -17.32
N GLN A 703 -38.27 34.41 -17.33
CA GLN A 703 -39.08 33.58 -18.24
C GLN A 703 -39.77 32.43 -17.48
N PRO A 704 -40.68 32.71 -16.53
CA PRO A 704 -41.27 31.70 -15.65
C PRO A 704 -42.16 30.68 -16.37
N HIS A 705 -42.53 30.94 -17.63
CA HIS A 705 -43.35 30.06 -18.45
C HIS A 705 -42.55 29.25 -19.47
N ASP A 706 -41.22 29.36 -19.51
CA ASP A 706 -40.42 28.48 -20.36
C ASP A 706 -40.57 27.03 -19.85
N PRO A 707 -40.97 26.07 -20.71
CA PRO A 707 -41.27 24.71 -20.29
C PRO A 707 -40.06 23.95 -19.73
N ARG A 708 -38.84 24.48 -19.90
CA ARG A 708 -37.60 23.89 -19.38
C ARG A 708 -37.29 24.32 -17.94
N VAL A 709 -37.94 25.36 -17.41
CA VAL A 709 -37.69 25.88 -16.05
C VAL A 709 -37.88 24.80 -14.97
N PRO A 710 -38.96 23.98 -14.97
CA PRO A 710 -39.16 22.98 -13.92
C PRO A 710 -38.12 21.86 -13.89
N GLU A 711 -37.47 21.54 -15.03
CA GLU A 711 -36.38 20.55 -15.06
C GLU A 711 -35.06 21.17 -14.57
N ALA A 712 -34.87 22.47 -14.81
CA ALA A 712 -33.63 23.19 -14.50
C ALA A 712 -33.49 23.57 -13.02
N LEU A 713 -34.61 23.74 -12.31
CA LEU A 713 -34.69 23.96 -10.86
C LEU A 713 -34.71 22.63 -10.10
#